data_AF-A0A8C5X1D0-F1
#
_entry.id   AF-A0A8C5X1D0-F1
#
_cell.length_a   1.000
_cell.length_b   1.000
_cell.length_c   1.000
_cell.angle_alpha   90.00
_cell.angle_beta   90.00
_cell.angle_gamma   90.00
#
_symmetry.space_group_name_H-M   'P 1'
#
loop_
_entity.id
_entity.type
_entity.pdbx_description
1 polymer ?
#
loop_
_entity_poly.entity_id
_entity_poly.type
_entity_poly.pdbx_seq_one_letter_code
_entity_poly.pdbx_strand_id
1 'polypeptide(L)'
;MSCPALQWEPTYAIPVANAENKALEEEVSMLKEKEELQNEVTNFEERIEAMTSYLKNVRQEINFSQSLYKAKESEIETEHHFKALAEREYGRLKSDIKRLKDEIAALRQKKTMQENTINKTTKKLKNLKEQMNCDEEVLQSWIEELNRSDDNANAIQKYAQQDEGKLEALTLQIEKLTMQANQKRRALDNELTETVTAQMELDRTAEDFRRVHQERQEVIRQWENAIQQMQKRDQEIDHCALIFCLLLAALYGQPTLNLFILFRLNLLNEKNAVLSAKLKLAIEETLSSEEKALRLEEILKEEEKSVEVKNLKELLFKKTQELKEQRDKEKLVLTEIEGGQKLLKNLKSRLRKLDADLLKQQELIYDQDFYIQQVQRRLSRLEGEVNSEEKEILEGKISELKKTLEEKKKTYDVLQSQYRKLQVTSLEYHFDCISLSNLSELTKIDELNLFNERSLEELKKAKHIKQEMMVEDNLLKLELKRLRNTLCNKAEKVLTLEKQQLELKKAIAERSEEIRIHKAMLDSQIRLLDQERHRMSAEFQERLWKIDKLKCRYEIFTLSMMPPEGEEMKSQAYYVIKAAQEKEALQQEGDDLDAKISKAENEIIAMENSLYVLKNWNRNYRNSLKPVPDTRDDLEEKLKLEKEQRDADEKYRNKKRQVKELQESLQSMKQRFEIVESQHALYEEQKKEKEAIILQLKKEIEEQKPKLERVIKQVCVSERKSETETQEERDINLRELKGFNRTINQVIIDIMEANPSLSTAFQKYFDKFNLELPTISSRGASQMSQTPQSSMPSTR
;
A
#
# COMPACT_ATOMS: atom_id res chain seq x y z
N MET A 1 -122.66 -45.67 49.45
CA MET A 1 -122.79 -47.15 49.41
C MET A 1 -123.41 -47.53 48.07
N SER A 2 -122.98 -48.57 47.38
CA SER A 2 -121.87 -49.50 47.67
C SER A 2 -120.99 -49.60 46.42
N CYS A 3 -119.71 -49.21 46.48
CA CYS A 3 -118.57 -49.95 47.06
C CYS A 3 -117.87 -50.90 46.05
N PRO A 4 -117.94 -52.25 46.14
CA PRO A 4 -116.79 -53.13 45.91
C PRO A 4 -116.88 -53.89 44.55
N ALA A 5 -116.02 -54.84 44.16
CA ALA A 5 -115.20 -55.76 44.97
C ALA A 5 -113.95 -56.33 44.26
N LEU A 6 -113.17 -57.10 45.04
CA LEU A 6 -111.88 -57.73 44.75
C LEU A 6 -111.93 -58.89 43.73
N GLN A 7 -110.78 -59.21 43.14
CA GLN A 7 -110.28 -60.59 42.98
C GLN A 7 -108.73 -60.62 42.84
N TRP A 8 -108.10 -61.81 42.75
CA TRP A 8 -106.70 -62.08 43.15
C TRP A 8 -105.73 -62.45 42.00
N GLU A 9 -104.42 -62.21 42.23
CA GLU A 9 -103.21 -62.86 41.63
C GLU A 9 -103.02 -62.83 40.09
N PRO A 10 -101.87 -63.28 39.53
CA PRO A 10 -100.51 -63.51 40.08
C PRO A 10 -99.47 -62.51 39.50
N THR A 11 -98.24 -62.29 40.00
CA THR A 11 -97.19 -63.25 40.42
C THR A 11 -96.28 -62.77 41.56
N TYR A 12 -95.62 -63.73 42.21
CA TYR A 12 -94.55 -63.60 43.21
C TYR A 12 -93.29 -62.88 42.65
N ALA A 13 -92.36 -62.37 43.46
CA ALA A 13 -92.04 -62.66 44.87
C ALA A 13 -91.82 -61.38 45.71
N ILE A 14 -92.03 -61.35 47.04
CA ILE A 14 -92.68 -62.30 47.98
C ILE A 14 -93.35 -61.45 49.10
N PRO A 15 -94.52 -61.81 49.65
CA PRO A 15 -95.16 -61.05 50.74
C PRO A 15 -94.51 -61.26 52.13
N VAL A 16 -94.60 -60.23 52.97
CA VAL A 16 -94.14 -60.15 54.38
C VAL A 16 -94.63 -61.30 55.26
N ALA A 17 -93.74 -61.82 56.14
CA ALA A 17 -94.10 -62.70 57.25
C ALA A 17 -93.22 -62.49 58.50
N ASN A 18 -93.82 -62.01 59.59
CA ASN A 18 -93.20 -61.56 60.86
C ASN A 18 -92.73 -60.08 60.90
N ALA A 19 -92.53 -59.55 62.12
CA ALA A 19 -92.20 -58.14 62.34
C ALA A 19 -90.73 -57.78 62.00
N GLU A 20 -89.82 -58.74 62.09
CA GLU A 20 -88.43 -58.60 61.62
C GLU A 20 -88.40 -58.54 60.09
N ASN A 21 -89.28 -59.27 59.39
CA ASN A 21 -89.41 -59.21 57.94
C ASN A 21 -90.13 -57.95 57.43
N LYS A 22 -90.99 -57.31 58.25
CA LYS A 22 -91.47 -55.95 57.93
C LYS A 22 -90.38 -54.90 58.20
N ALA A 23 -89.59 -55.09 59.25
CA ALA A 23 -88.38 -54.31 59.46
C ALA A 23 -87.35 -54.55 58.35
N LEU A 24 -87.24 -55.75 57.78
CA LEU A 24 -86.40 -56.07 56.61
C LEU A 24 -87.00 -55.60 55.29
N GLU A 25 -88.31 -55.39 55.18
CA GLU A 25 -88.92 -54.75 54.00
C GLU A 25 -88.72 -53.22 54.05
N GLU A 26 -88.78 -52.63 55.25
CA GLU A 26 -88.32 -51.26 55.51
C GLU A 26 -86.78 -51.16 55.37
N GLU A 27 -85.99 -52.16 55.77
CA GLU A 27 -84.54 -52.23 55.56
C GLU A 27 -84.21 -52.47 54.08
N VAL A 28 -85.03 -53.20 53.32
CA VAL A 28 -84.90 -53.31 51.85
C VAL A 28 -85.33 -52.02 51.17
N SER A 29 -86.32 -51.28 51.65
CA SER A 29 -86.62 -49.93 51.15
C SER A 29 -85.50 -48.94 51.47
N MET A 30 -84.86 -49.08 52.64
CA MET A 30 -83.65 -48.33 53.00
C MET A 30 -82.41 -48.81 52.23
N LEU A 31 -82.36 -50.09 51.82
CA LEU A 31 -81.36 -50.63 50.89
C LEU A 31 -81.61 -50.14 49.47
N LYS A 32 -82.86 -49.81 49.08
CA LYS A 32 -83.22 -49.18 47.80
C LYS A 32 -82.84 -47.72 47.75
N GLU A 33 -83.25 -46.92 48.73
CA GLU A 33 -82.77 -45.55 48.84
C GLU A 33 -81.23 -45.55 48.94
N LYS A 34 -80.64 -46.52 49.63
CA LYS A 34 -79.19 -46.73 49.63
C LYS A 34 -78.66 -47.24 48.30
N GLU A 35 -79.36 -48.02 47.48
CA GLU A 35 -78.95 -48.38 46.12
C GLU A 35 -78.92 -47.12 45.27
N GLU A 36 -80.02 -46.36 45.24
CA GLU A 36 -80.15 -45.17 44.41
C GLU A 36 -79.13 -44.12 44.87
N LEU A 37 -79.01 -43.86 46.16
CA LEU A 37 -77.95 -43.02 46.72
C LEU A 37 -76.56 -43.60 46.48
N GLN A 38 -76.37 -44.92 46.44
CA GLN A 38 -75.06 -45.52 46.13
C GLN A 38 -74.73 -45.50 44.64
N ASN A 39 -75.72 -45.56 43.76
CA ASN A 39 -75.61 -45.38 42.32
C ASN A 39 -75.41 -43.89 41.98
N GLU A 40 -76.02 -42.95 42.71
CA GLU A 40 -75.64 -41.55 42.68
C GLU A 40 -74.21 -41.35 43.20
N VAL A 41 -73.84 -41.97 44.32
CA VAL A 41 -72.52 -41.87 44.94
C VAL A 41 -71.41 -42.48 44.07
N THR A 42 -71.68 -43.53 43.28
CA THR A 42 -70.78 -44.04 42.23
C THR A 42 -70.76 -43.14 41.02
N ASN A 43 -71.90 -42.65 40.52
CA ASN A 43 -71.93 -41.65 39.44
C ASN A 43 -71.14 -40.39 39.83
N PHE A 44 -71.20 -39.97 41.10
CA PHE A 44 -70.36 -38.91 41.65
C PHE A 44 -68.90 -39.33 41.84
N GLU A 45 -68.58 -40.59 42.17
CA GLU A 45 -67.19 -41.11 42.16
C GLU A 45 -66.60 -41.15 40.77
N GLU A 46 -67.26 -41.77 39.79
CA GLU A 46 -66.81 -41.84 38.40
C GLU A 46 -66.63 -40.42 37.83
N ARG A 47 -67.53 -39.49 38.17
CA ARG A 47 -67.39 -38.08 37.83
C ARG A 47 -66.20 -37.42 38.55
N ILE A 48 -65.97 -37.69 39.83
CA ILE A 48 -64.82 -37.16 40.59
C ILE A 48 -63.50 -37.77 40.07
N GLU A 49 -63.46 -39.05 39.73
CA GLU A 49 -62.29 -39.73 39.16
C GLU A 49 -62.02 -39.22 37.74
N ALA A 50 -63.05 -39.08 36.91
CA ALA A 50 -62.92 -38.45 35.58
C ALA A 50 -62.41 -37.00 35.70
N MET A 51 -62.96 -36.19 36.61
CA MET A 51 -62.47 -34.83 36.88
C MET A 51 -61.04 -34.83 37.45
N THR A 52 -60.68 -35.77 38.32
CA THR A 52 -59.32 -35.89 38.91
C THR A 52 -58.30 -36.35 37.88
N SER A 53 -58.67 -37.27 37.00
CA SER A 53 -57.88 -37.72 35.84
C SER A 53 -57.69 -36.57 34.85
N TYR A 54 -58.75 -35.83 34.55
CA TYR A 54 -58.70 -34.62 33.71
C TYR A 54 -57.84 -33.50 34.33
N LEU A 55 -57.96 -33.24 35.64
CA LEU A 55 -57.14 -32.29 36.39
C LEU A 55 -55.66 -32.71 36.40
N LYS A 56 -55.38 -34.02 36.57
CA LYS A 56 -54.03 -34.60 36.44
C LYS A 56 -53.49 -34.38 35.02
N ASN A 57 -54.29 -34.55 33.98
CA ASN A 57 -53.89 -34.29 32.60
C ASN A 57 -53.61 -32.80 32.37
N VAL A 58 -54.45 -31.88 32.88
CA VAL A 58 -54.23 -30.42 32.82
C VAL A 58 -52.97 -30.00 33.60
N ARG A 59 -52.67 -30.63 34.74
CA ARG A 59 -51.39 -30.44 35.46
C ARG A 59 -50.20 -31.00 34.67
N GLN A 60 -50.37 -32.08 33.91
CA GLN A 60 -49.34 -32.59 33.00
C GLN A 60 -49.12 -31.65 31.80
N GLU A 61 -50.19 -31.14 31.17
CA GLU A 61 -50.13 -30.09 30.13
C GLU A 61 -49.29 -28.89 30.64
N ILE A 62 -49.60 -28.34 31.83
CA ILE A 62 -48.84 -27.24 32.43
C ILE A 62 -47.36 -27.61 32.65
N ASN A 63 -47.07 -28.79 33.20
CA ASN A 63 -45.68 -29.22 33.43
C ASN A 63 -44.89 -29.37 32.11
N PHE A 64 -45.53 -29.86 31.04
CA PHE A 64 -44.91 -29.95 29.72
C PHE A 64 -44.68 -28.55 29.12
N SER A 65 -45.68 -27.66 29.16
CA SER A 65 -45.52 -26.26 28.70
C SER A 65 -44.44 -25.51 29.49
N GLN A 66 -44.37 -25.66 30.81
CA GLN A 66 -43.31 -25.05 31.63
C GLN A 66 -41.91 -25.65 31.38
N SER A 67 -41.84 -26.91 30.93
CA SER A 67 -40.58 -27.53 30.52
C SER A 67 -40.13 -27.04 29.15
N LEU A 68 -41.06 -26.85 28.22
CA LEU A 68 -40.80 -26.28 26.89
C LEU A 68 -40.41 -24.79 26.98
N TYR A 69 -41.06 -24.03 27.87
CA TYR A 69 -40.71 -22.64 28.19
C TYR A 69 -39.24 -22.53 28.58
N LYS A 70 -38.80 -23.32 29.56
CA LYS A 70 -37.41 -23.30 30.07
C LYS A 70 -36.39 -23.76 29.02
N ALA A 71 -36.77 -24.68 28.14
CA ALA A 71 -35.93 -25.02 26.99
C ALA A 71 -35.73 -23.79 26.09
N LYS A 72 -36.80 -23.04 25.77
CA LYS A 72 -36.72 -21.80 24.98
C LYS A 72 -36.01 -20.64 25.69
N GLU A 73 -36.19 -20.50 26.99
CA GLU A 73 -35.44 -19.59 27.85
C GLU A 73 -33.92 -19.85 27.70
N SER A 74 -33.49 -21.11 27.80
CA SER A 74 -32.09 -21.49 27.60
C SER A 74 -31.60 -21.38 26.14
N GLU A 75 -32.47 -21.57 25.14
CA GLU A 75 -32.11 -21.31 23.73
C GLU A 75 -31.84 -19.82 23.51
N ILE A 76 -32.69 -18.92 24.03
CA ILE A 76 -32.50 -17.46 23.99
C ILE A 76 -31.19 -17.02 24.67
N GLU A 77 -30.86 -17.59 25.83
CA GLU A 77 -29.57 -17.35 26.49
C GLU A 77 -28.38 -17.70 25.57
N THR A 78 -28.44 -18.84 24.88
CA THR A 78 -27.38 -19.23 23.93
C THR A 78 -27.34 -18.33 22.69
N GLU A 79 -28.49 -17.88 22.18
CA GLU A 79 -28.53 -16.93 21.05
C GLU A 79 -27.97 -15.55 21.45
N HIS A 80 -28.30 -15.04 22.64
CA HIS A 80 -27.66 -13.84 23.21
C HIS A 80 -26.13 -14.01 23.32
N HIS A 81 -25.66 -15.17 23.79
CA HIS A 81 -24.22 -15.45 23.88
C HIS A 81 -23.55 -15.49 22.50
N PHE A 82 -24.15 -16.17 21.51
CA PHE A 82 -23.63 -16.19 20.14
C PHE A 82 -23.66 -14.83 19.46
N LYS A 83 -24.66 -13.99 19.79
CA LYS A 83 -24.78 -12.62 19.32
C LYS A 83 -23.64 -11.76 19.89
N ALA A 84 -23.47 -11.73 21.21
CA ALA A 84 -22.39 -10.99 21.88
C ALA A 84 -20.98 -11.43 21.43
N LEU A 85 -20.77 -12.71 21.12
CA LEU A 85 -19.52 -13.17 20.49
C LEU A 85 -19.32 -12.60 19.08
N ALA A 86 -20.37 -12.59 18.25
CA ALA A 86 -20.31 -12.06 16.89
C ALA A 86 -20.20 -10.52 16.86
N GLU A 87 -20.75 -9.82 17.85
CA GLU A 87 -20.58 -8.37 18.09
C GLU A 87 -19.14 -8.02 18.46
N ARG A 88 -18.54 -8.71 19.45
CA ARG A 88 -17.12 -8.54 19.81
C ARG A 88 -16.16 -8.80 18.63
N GLU A 89 -16.41 -9.85 17.85
CA GLU A 89 -15.66 -10.15 16.63
C GLU A 89 -15.85 -9.08 15.54
N TYR A 90 -17.06 -8.54 15.39
CA TYR A 90 -17.36 -7.43 14.48
C TYR A 90 -16.64 -6.13 14.90
N GLY A 91 -16.66 -5.80 16.19
CA GLY A 91 -15.96 -4.65 16.77
C GLY A 91 -14.44 -4.75 16.60
N ARG A 92 -13.84 -5.92 16.88
CA ARG A 92 -12.40 -6.16 16.65
C ARG A 92 -12.06 -5.97 15.17
N LEU A 93 -12.73 -6.67 14.26
CA LEU A 93 -12.44 -6.57 12.82
C LEU A 93 -12.65 -5.14 12.28
N LYS A 94 -13.63 -4.40 12.76
CA LYS A 94 -13.87 -3.02 12.29
C LYS A 94 -12.82 -2.03 12.80
N SER A 95 -12.24 -2.31 13.98
CA SER A 95 -11.08 -1.63 14.56
C SER A 95 -9.78 -1.99 13.81
N ASP A 96 -9.55 -3.26 13.48
CA ASP A 96 -8.45 -3.68 12.60
C ASP A 96 -8.55 -2.98 11.23
N ILE A 97 -9.74 -2.94 10.62
CA ILE A 97 -10.04 -2.20 9.38
C ILE A 97 -9.99 -0.67 9.57
N LYS A 98 -9.87 -0.15 10.82
CA LYS A 98 -9.50 1.25 11.06
C LYS A 98 -7.98 1.39 10.98
N ARG A 99 -7.24 0.65 11.82
CA ARG A 99 -5.77 0.62 11.84
C ARG A 99 -5.16 0.45 10.45
N LEU A 100 -5.64 -0.52 9.66
CA LEU A 100 -5.14 -0.78 8.31
C LEU A 100 -5.47 0.36 7.31
N LYS A 101 -6.61 1.06 7.48
CA LYS A 101 -6.92 2.26 6.66
C LYS A 101 -5.99 3.43 7.00
N ASP A 102 -5.69 3.60 8.28
CA ASP A 102 -4.78 4.64 8.76
C ASP A 102 -3.32 4.34 8.33
N GLU A 103 -2.92 3.06 8.33
CA GLU A 103 -1.67 2.60 7.73
C GLU A 103 -1.60 2.88 6.22
N ILE A 104 -2.68 2.63 5.45
CA ILE A 104 -2.74 3.03 4.03
C ILE A 104 -2.59 4.55 3.86
N ALA A 105 -3.19 5.36 4.74
CA ALA A 105 -3.03 6.81 4.67
C ALA A 105 -1.56 7.22 4.88
N ALA A 106 -0.87 6.61 5.84
CA ALA A 106 0.57 6.83 6.08
C ALA A 106 1.45 6.32 4.92
N LEU A 107 1.18 5.12 4.39
CA LEU A 107 1.87 4.55 3.23
C LEU A 107 1.69 5.44 1.99
N ARG A 108 0.49 5.99 1.76
CA ARG A 108 0.20 6.94 0.67
C ARG A 108 0.95 8.25 0.83
N GLN A 109 0.96 8.85 2.02
CA GLN A 109 1.74 10.07 2.29
C GLN A 109 3.23 9.82 2.01
N LYS A 110 3.79 8.72 2.53
CA LYS A 110 5.21 8.36 2.34
C LYS A 110 5.55 8.08 0.87
N LYS A 111 4.67 7.40 0.13
CA LYS A 111 4.75 7.20 -1.32
C LYS A 111 4.77 8.53 -2.06
N THR A 112 3.87 9.47 -1.75
CA THR A 112 3.85 10.81 -2.36
C THR A 112 5.11 11.63 -1.99
N MET A 113 5.66 11.49 -0.78
CA MET A 113 6.95 12.10 -0.40
C MET A 113 8.11 11.52 -1.22
N GLN A 114 8.13 10.21 -1.48
CA GLN A 114 9.13 9.56 -2.32
C GLN A 114 8.97 9.94 -3.80
N GLU A 115 7.74 9.98 -4.33
CA GLU A 115 7.43 10.44 -5.69
C GLU A 115 7.90 11.89 -5.89
N ASN A 116 7.62 12.78 -4.94
CA ASN A 116 8.13 14.17 -4.94
C ASN A 116 9.66 14.25 -4.82
N THR A 117 10.29 13.33 -4.09
CA THR A 117 11.77 13.27 -3.98
C THR A 117 12.39 12.82 -5.30
N ILE A 118 11.86 11.75 -5.90
CA ILE A 118 12.26 11.22 -7.20
C ILE A 118 12.11 12.29 -8.28
N ASN A 119 10.97 12.99 -8.33
CA ASN A 119 10.76 14.06 -9.31
C ASN A 119 11.79 15.20 -9.16
N LYS A 120 12.17 15.57 -7.92
CA LYS A 120 13.24 16.54 -7.66
C LYS A 120 14.62 16.04 -8.10
N THR A 121 14.98 14.79 -7.81
CA THR A 121 16.28 14.22 -8.23
C THR A 121 16.35 13.96 -9.73
N THR A 122 15.25 13.55 -10.38
CA THR A 122 15.15 13.42 -11.85
C THR A 122 15.31 14.78 -12.52
N LYS A 123 14.70 15.85 -11.99
CA LYS A 123 14.91 17.20 -12.51
C LYS A 123 16.36 17.64 -12.35
N LYS A 124 16.97 17.46 -11.17
CA LYS A 124 18.42 17.75 -10.97
C LYS A 124 19.30 17.00 -11.97
N LEU A 125 19.07 15.71 -12.16
CA LEU A 125 19.82 14.88 -13.10
C LEU A 125 19.61 15.36 -14.55
N LYS A 126 18.39 15.71 -14.95
CA LYS A 126 18.11 16.27 -16.28
C LYS A 126 18.85 17.58 -16.50
N ASN A 127 18.77 18.52 -15.56
CA ASN A 127 19.50 19.79 -15.58
C ASN A 127 21.04 19.58 -15.68
N LEU A 128 21.62 18.68 -14.88
CA LEU A 128 23.05 18.37 -14.94
C LEU A 128 23.45 17.69 -16.26
N LYS A 129 22.58 16.84 -16.83
CA LYS A 129 22.85 16.22 -18.14
C LYS A 129 22.75 17.24 -19.27
N GLU A 130 21.79 18.16 -19.22
CA GLU A 130 21.67 19.27 -20.16
C GLU A 130 22.91 20.18 -20.10
N GLN A 131 23.38 20.51 -18.90
CA GLN A 131 24.63 21.25 -18.72
C GLN A 131 25.83 20.46 -19.28
N MET A 132 25.98 19.18 -18.94
CA MET A 132 27.08 18.34 -19.42
C MET A 132 27.09 18.21 -20.96
N ASN A 133 25.92 18.15 -21.59
CA ASN A 133 25.77 18.18 -23.05
C ASN A 133 26.24 19.52 -23.65
N CYS A 134 25.90 20.66 -23.04
CA CYS A 134 26.40 21.97 -23.49
C CYS A 134 27.90 22.15 -23.23
N ASP A 135 28.42 21.65 -22.11
CA ASP A 135 29.86 21.65 -21.80
C ASP A 135 30.62 20.81 -22.86
N GLU A 136 30.08 19.65 -23.26
CA GLU A 136 30.62 18.77 -24.32
C GLU A 136 30.59 19.44 -25.72
N GLU A 137 29.49 20.10 -26.10
CA GLU A 137 29.37 20.86 -27.36
C GLU A 137 30.36 22.04 -27.43
N VAL A 138 30.59 22.72 -26.29
CA VAL A 138 31.61 23.78 -26.18
C VAL A 138 33.02 23.20 -26.29
N LEU A 139 33.32 22.10 -25.61
CA LEU A 139 34.63 21.42 -25.71
C LEU A 139 34.94 20.96 -27.15
N GLN A 140 33.97 20.38 -27.85
CA GLN A 140 34.13 20.03 -29.27
C GLN A 140 34.43 21.27 -30.13
N SER A 141 33.74 22.39 -29.88
CA SER A 141 33.97 23.66 -30.58
C SER A 141 35.38 24.22 -30.35
N TRP A 142 35.91 24.13 -29.11
CA TRP A 142 37.30 24.52 -28.80
C TRP A 142 38.33 23.59 -29.43
N ILE A 143 38.05 22.28 -29.50
CA ILE A 143 38.93 21.30 -30.16
C ILE A 143 38.98 21.57 -31.67
N GLU A 144 37.86 21.89 -32.32
CA GLU A 144 37.85 22.31 -33.73
C GLU A 144 38.67 23.58 -33.95
N GLU A 145 38.54 24.60 -33.08
CA GLU A 145 39.26 25.86 -33.25
C GLU A 145 40.77 25.73 -32.97
N LEU A 146 41.16 24.87 -32.02
CA LEU A 146 42.55 24.46 -31.83
C LEU A 146 43.10 23.76 -33.08
N ASN A 147 42.38 22.79 -33.65
CA ASN A 147 42.80 22.11 -34.87
C ASN A 147 42.95 23.10 -36.06
N ARG A 148 42.02 24.06 -36.20
CA ARG A 148 42.15 25.15 -37.20
C ARG A 148 43.37 26.03 -36.94
N SER A 149 43.66 26.35 -35.68
CA SER A 149 44.85 27.11 -35.29
C SER A 149 46.14 26.37 -35.63
N ASP A 150 46.21 25.07 -35.33
CA ASP A 150 47.36 24.21 -35.66
C ASP A 150 47.51 24.04 -37.18
N ASP A 151 46.44 23.86 -37.95
CA ASP A 151 46.49 23.84 -39.41
C ASP A 151 47.00 25.18 -40.00
N ASN A 152 46.56 26.31 -39.44
CA ASN A 152 47.06 27.64 -39.80
C ASN A 152 48.55 27.81 -39.46
N ALA A 153 48.99 27.36 -38.28
CA ALA A 153 50.40 27.38 -37.87
C ALA A 153 51.26 26.49 -38.79
N ASN A 154 50.79 25.29 -39.13
CA ASN A 154 51.40 24.38 -40.09
C ASN A 154 51.49 25.00 -41.51
N ALA A 155 50.49 25.79 -41.92
CA ALA A 155 50.54 26.52 -43.18
C ALA A 155 51.56 27.67 -43.15
N ILE A 156 51.59 28.46 -42.08
CA ILE A 156 52.58 29.54 -41.88
C ILE A 156 54.01 28.97 -41.86
N GLN A 157 54.25 27.83 -41.19
CA GLN A 157 55.56 27.18 -41.18
C GLN A 157 56.01 26.73 -42.58
N LYS A 158 55.10 26.20 -43.40
CA LYS A 158 55.39 25.84 -44.80
C LYS A 158 55.72 27.05 -45.65
N TYR A 159 55.04 28.18 -45.46
CA TYR A 159 55.38 29.43 -46.16
C TYR A 159 56.74 29.99 -45.70
N ALA A 160 57.03 29.97 -44.40
CA ALA A 160 58.33 30.38 -43.85
C ALA A 160 59.49 29.56 -44.46
N GLN A 161 59.36 28.24 -44.54
CA GLN A 161 60.35 27.37 -45.18
C GLN A 161 60.51 27.66 -46.70
N GLN A 162 59.43 28.00 -47.39
CA GLN A 162 59.49 28.41 -48.80
C GLN A 162 60.19 29.76 -48.99
N ASP A 163 59.98 30.72 -48.09
CA ASP A 163 60.61 32.04 -48.15
C ASP A 163 62.07 32.00 -47.69
N GLU A 164 62.42 31.14 -46.74
CA GLU A 164 63.81 30.83 -46.36
C GLU A 164 64.61 30.27 -47.56
N GLY A 165 64.07 29.28 -48.29
CA GLY A 165 64.69 28.78 -49.51
C GLY A 165 64.79 29.81 -50.65
N LYS A 166 63.86 30.78 -50.74
CA LYS A 166 63.99 31.92 -51.66
C LYS A 166 65.08 32.89 -51.22
N LEU A 167 65.22 33.15 -49.92
CA LEU A 167 66.26 34.00 -49.35
C LEU A 167 67.66 33.40 -49.57
N GLU A 168 67.84 32.09 -49.41
CA GLU A 168 69.09 31.40 -49.76
C GLU A 168 69.42 31.57 -51.25
N ALA A 169 68.46 31.32 -52.15
CA ALA A 169 68.66 31.45 -53.59
C ALA A 169 69.00 32.89 -54.02
N LEU A 170 68.34 33.89 -53.43
CA LEU A 170 68.64 35.31 -53.68
C LEU A 170 70.00 35.72 -53.09
N THR A 171 70.38 35.18 -51.92
CA THR A 171 71.70 35.44 -51.31
C THR A 171 72.82 34.89 -52.18
N LEU A 172 72.71 33.66 -52.68
CA LEU A 172 73.64 33.06 -53.64
C LEU A 172 73.72 33.87 -54.96
N GLN A 173 72.60 34.46 -55.41
CA GLN A 173 72.58 35.35 -56.57
C GLN A 173 73.31 36.68 -56.30
N ILE A 174 73.14 37.27 -55.10
CA ILE A 174 73.85 38.47 -54.66
C ILE A 174 75.36 38.20 -54.55
N GLU A 175 75.78 37.08 -53.97
CA GLU A 175 77.19 36.68 -53.90
C GLU A 175 77.79 36.52 -55.31
N LYS A 176 77.11 35.83 -56.21
CA LYS A 176 77.55 35.63 -57.60
C LYS A 176 77.70 36.95 -58.36
N LEU A 177 76.74 37.87 -58.23
CA LEU A 177 76.83 39.22 -58.82
C LEU A 177 77.95 40.05 -58.17
N THR A 178 78.16 39.91 -56.87
CA THR A 178 79.25 40.57 -56.13
C THR A 178 80.63 40.06 -56.56
N MET A 179 80.77 38.75 -56.83
CA MET A 179 81.98 38.19 -57.43
C MET A 179 82.24 38.76 -58.84
N GLN A 180 81.20 38.83 -59.70
CA GLN A 180 81.31 39.38 -61.05
C GLN A 180 81.67 40.88 -61.04
N ALA A 181 81.06 41.67 -60.15
CA ALA A 181 81.40 43.08 -59.96
C ALA A 181 82.86 43.26 -59.50
N ASN A 182 83.34 42.42 -58.58
CA ASN A 182 84.74 42.44 -58.15
C ASN A 182 85.72 42.00 -59.26
N GLN A 183 85.35 41.03 -60.10
CA GLN A 183 86.14 40.67 -61.29
C GLN A 183 86.22 41.82 -62.30
N LYS A 184 85.10 42.51 -62.57
CA LYS A 184 85.07 43.67 -63.47
C LYS A 184 85.83 44.88 -62.92
N ARG A 185 85.79 45.11 -61.60
CA ARG A 185 86.63 46.13 -60.95
C ARG A 185 88.11 45.82 -61.12
N ARG A 186 88.57 44.60 -60.81
CA ARG A 186 89.99 44.21 -61.02
C ARG A 186 90.45 44.37 -62.47
N ALA A 187 89.59 44.07 -63.45
CA ALA A 187 89.89 44.30 -64.86
C ALA A 187 90.06 45.80 -65.17
N LEU A 188 89.17 46.66 -64.66
CA LEU A 188 89.29 48.12 -64.79
C LEU A 188 90.54 48.67 -64.09
N ASP A 189 90.87 48.15 -62.90
CA ASP A 189 92.06 48.53 -62.14
C ASP A 189 93.34 48.20 -62.95
N ASN A 190 93.39 47.04 -63.62
CA ASN A 190 94.49 46.65 -64.49
C ASN A 190 94.62 47.58 -65.72
N GLU A 191 93.52 47.80 -66.47
CA GLU A 191 93.49 48.69 -67.65
C GLU A 191 93.90 50.13 -67.27
N LEU A 192 93.52 50.58 -66.06
CA LEU A 192 93.97 51.86 -65.51
C LEU A 192 95.48 51.86 -65.22
N THR A 193 96.06 50.78 -64.69
CA THR A 193 97.52 50.70 -64.52
C THR A 193 98.26 50.66 -65.86
N GLU A 194 97.75 49.93 -66.86
CA GLU A 194 98.37 49.83 -68.19
C GLU A 194 98.35 51.18 -68.91
N THR A 195 97.22 51.88 -68.90
CA THR A 195 97.11 53.25 -69.46
C THR A 195 97.97 54.28 -68.73
N VAL A 196 98.10 54.19 -67.40
CA VAL A 196 99.02 55.03 -66.63
C VAL A 196 100.48 54.73 -66.97
N THR A 197 100.88 53.46 -67.14
CA THR A 197 102.25 53.12 -67.57
C THR A 197 102.56 53.62 -68.98
N ALA A 198 101.64 53.47 -69.93
CA ALA A 198 101.80 54.00 -71.28
C ALA A 198 101.91 55.54 -71.30
N GLN A 199 101.16 56.23 -70.44
CA GLN A 199 101.29 57.69 -70.28
C GLN A 199 102.67 58.08 -69.72
N MET A 200 103.19 57.34 -68.73
CA MET A 200 104.54 57.58 -68.19
C MET A 200 105.63 57.32 -69.25
N GLU A 201 105.47 56.32 -70.12
CA GLU A 201 106.37 56.09 -71.26
C GLU A 201 106.32 57.24 -72.27
N LEU A 202 105.13 57.72 -72.63
CA LEU A 202 104.95 58.88 -73.51
C LEU A 202 105.61 60.14 -72.92
N ASP A 203 105.35 60.46 -71.66
CA ASP A 203 105.96 61.61 -70.97
C ASP A 203 107.49 61.48 -70.92
N ARG A 204 108.01 60.26 -70.73
CA ARG A 204 109.46 59.99 -70.78
C ARG A 204 110.05 60.22 -72.16
N THR A 205 109.40 59.76 -73.24
CA THR A 205 109.85 60.09 -74.60
C THR A 205 109.77 61.60 -74.88
N ALA A 206 108.80 62.32 -74.32
CA ALA A 206 108.69 63.77 -74.43
C ALA A 206 109.78 64.53 -73.63
N GLU A 207 110.28 63.98 -72.52
CA GLU A 207 111.53 64.45 -71.87
C GLU A 207 112.75 64.19 -72.75
N ASP A 208 112.88 63.00 -73.33
CA ASP A 208 114.00 62.63 -74.21
C ASP A 208 114.03 63.50 -75.48
N PHE A 209 112.89 63.76 -76.13
CA PHE A 209 112.80 64.71 -77.25
C PHE A 209 113.20 66.13 -76.85
N ARG A 210 112.83 66.60 -75.66
CA ARG A 210 113.25 67.93 -75.15
C ARG A 210 114.76 67.98 -74.92
N ARG A 211 115.37 66.92 -74.37
CA ARG A 211 116.83 66.81 -74.22
C ARG A 211 117.54 66.82 -75.57
N VAL A 212 117.12 65.97 -76.52
CA VAL A 212 117.71 65.92 -77.88
C VAL A 212 117.54 67.25 -78.62
N HIS A 213 116.45 67.98 -78.40
CA HIS A 213 116.30 69.33 -78.95
C HIS A 213 117.29 70.33 -78.32
N GLN A 214 117.53 70.27 -77.01
CA GLN A 214 118.55 71.10 -76.35
C GLN A 214 119.96 70.76 -76.82
N GLU A 215 120.30 69.47 -76.95
CA GLU A 215 121.57 68.99 -77.52
C GLU A 215 121.75 69.52 -78.95
N ARG A 216 120.71 69.46 -79.80
CA ARG A 216 120.72 70.04 -81.15
C ARG A 216 120.94 71.55 -81.14
N GLN A 217 120.30 72.30 -80.25
CA GLN A 217 120.49 73.76 -80.15
C GLN A 217 121.91 74.12 -79.68
N GLU A 218 122.47 73.34 -78.76
CA GLU A 218 123.87 73.52 -78.33
C GLU A 218 124.86 73.19 -79.45
N VAL A 219 124.60 72.15 -80.27
CA VAL A 219 125.40 71.86 -81.49
C VAL A 219 125.27 72.99 -82.53
N ILE A 220 124.09 73.59 -82.69
CA ILE A 220 123.91 74.78 -83.56
C ILE A 220 124.72 75.97 -83.01
N ARG A 221 124.64 76.25 -81.71
CA ARG A 221 125.42 77.32 -81.05
C ARG A 221 126.93 77.09 -81.17
N GLN A 222 127.38 75.84 -81.11
CA GLN A 222 128.77 75.47 -81.36
C GLN A 222 129.17 75.68 -82.83
N TRP A 223 128.28 75.40 -83.78
CA TRP A 223 128.46 75.69 -85.21
C TRP A 223 128.53 77.19 -85.51
N GLU A 224 127.64 77.99 -84.95
CA GLU A 224 127.65 79.46 -85.09
C GLU A 224 128.95 80.06 -84.53
N ASN A 225 129.37 79.59 -83.35
CA ASN A 225 130.64 79.99 -82.75
C ASN A 225 131.84 79.50 -83.61
N ALA A 226 131.79 78.31 -84.20
CA ALA A 226 132.81 77.83 -85.12
C ALA A 226 132.90 78.67 -86.41
N ILE A 227 131.77 79.17 -86.93
CA ILE A 227 131.74 80.10 -88.07
C ILE A 227 132.34 81.47 -87.68
N GLN A 228 132.03 81.99 -86.50
CA GLN A 228 132.65 83.23 -85.99
C GLN A 228 134.16 83.06 -85.76
N GLN A 229 134.59 81.91 -85.24
CA GLN A 229 136.01 81.55 -85.13
C GLN A 229 136.67 81.40 -86.51
N MET A 230 135.96 80.90 -87.52
CA MET A 230 136.47 80.79 -88.89
C MET A 230 136.68 82.18 -89.52
N GLN A 231 135.70 83.09 -89.41
CA GLN A 231 135.86 84.47 -89.90
C GLN A 231 136.98 85.23 -89.18
N LYS A 232 137.24 84.90 -87.91
CA LYS A 232 138.40 85.43 -87.16
C LYS A 232 139.71 84.79 -87.63
N ARG A 233 139.70 83.48 -87.90
CA ARG A 233 140.84 82.75 -88.47
C ARG A 233 141.23 83.27 -89.84
N ASP A 234 140.28 83.61 -90.70
CA ASP A 234 140.58 84.20 -92.01
C ASP A 234 141.36 85.52 -91.86
N GLN A 235 140.98 86.36 -90.89
CA GLN A 235 141.70 87.60 -90.55
C GLN A 235 143.06 87.36 -89.85
N GLU A 236 143.22 86.24 -89.14
CA GLU A 236 144.48 85.84 -88.50
C GLU A 236 145.43 85.13 -89.49
N ILE A 237 144.91 84.45 -90.52
CA ILE A 237 145.66 83.72 -91.55
C ILE A 237 146.40 84.68 -92.47
N ASP A 238 145.78 85.79 -92.87
CA ASP A 238 146.46 86.88 -93.60
C ASP A 238 147.66 87.47 -92.84
N HIS A 239 147.67 87.39 -91.50
CA HIS A 239 148.72 87.99 -90.67
C HIS A 239 149.74 86.98 -90.09
N CYS A 240 149.43 85.68 -90.04
CA CYS A 240 150.27 84.66 -89.42
C CYS A 240 150.63 83.46 -90.31
N ALA A 241 150.62 83.63 -91.64
CA ALA A 241 151.19 82.70 -92.62
C ALA A 241 152.73 82.51 -92.53
N LEU A 242 153.34 82.69 -91.35
CA LEU A 242 154.80 82.72 -91.15
C LEU A 242 155.32 82.15 -89.83
N ILE A 243 154.48 81.87 -88.81
CA ILE A 243 154.94 81.38 -87.50
C ILE A 243 154.18 80.10 -87.04
N PHE A 244 154.79 78.97 -87.41
CA PHE A 244 155.25 77.94 -86.46
C PHE A 244 154.23 77.13 -85.61
N CYS A 245 153.79 76.01 -86.19
CA CYS A 245 154.01 74.63 -85.70
C CYS A 245 153.76 74.22 -84.20
N LEU A 246 152.99 73.11 -84.02
CA LEU A 246 153.05 72.01 -82.99
C LEU A 246 151.93 71.83 -81.90
N LEU A 247 151.06 70.81 -82.12
CA LEU A 247 150.61 69.67 -81.23
C LEU A 247 149.70 69.72 -79.94
N LEU A 248 148.52 69.03 -80.02
CA LEU A 248 147.99 67.80 -79.27
C LEU A 248 147.36 67.69 -77.80
N ALA A 249 146.04 67.35 -77.72
CA ALA A 249 145.22 66.26 -77.02
C ALA A 249 145.23 65.73 -75.51
N ALA A 250 144.06 65.27 -74.92
CA ALA A 250 143.81 64.53 -73.61
C ALA A 250 142.36 63.88 -73.37
N LEU A 251 142.08 62.95 -72.38
CA LEU A 251 140.75 62.18 -72.12
C LEU A 251 140.44 61.50 -70.70
N TYR A 252 139.17 61.02 -70.44
CA TYR A 252 138.57 59.98 -69.46
C TYR A 252 138.21 60.29 -67.94
N GLY A 253 137.37 59.57 -67.10
CA GLY A 253 136.29 58.51 -67.22
C GLY A 253 135.85 57.68 -65.91
N GLN A 254 134.61 57.05 -65.85
CA GLN A 254 134.07 55.85 -65.04
C GLN A 254 133.16 55.89 -63.71
N PRO A 255 132.19 54.91 -63.41
CA PRO A 255 131.24 54.82 -62.22
C PRO A 255 130.86 53.41 -61.54
N THR A 256 129.98 53.29 -60.48
CA THR A 256 129.29 52.05 -59.84
C THR A 256 128.27 52.40 -58.67
N LEU A 257 127.45 51.63 -57.85
CA LEU A 257 127.00 50.20 -57.48
C LEU A 257 125.48 50.18 -56.94
N ASN A 258 124.74 49.40 -56.05
CA ASN A 258 124.80 48.31 -54.99
C ASN A 258 123.38 47.58 -54.65
N LEU A 259 123.13 46.81 -53.53
CA LEU A 259 122.07 45.72 -53.38
C LEU A 259 121.52 45.24 -51.95
N PHE A 260 120.30 44.60 -51.78
CA PHE A 260 119.93 43.27 -51.08
C PHE A 260 118.41 42.98 -50.66
N ILE A 261 118.04 41.77 -50.11
CA ILE A 261 116.80 40.96 -50.40
C ILE A 261 116.19 39.97 -49.31
N LEU A 262 114.85 39.70 -49.36
CA LEU A 262 113.92 38.58 -48.87
C LEU A 262 113.87 37.95 -47.43
N PHE A 263 112.63 37.70 -46.88
CA PHE A 263 111.94 36.36 -46.78
C PHE A 263 110.83 36.19 -45.68
N ARG A 264 109.61 35.71 -46.04
CA ARG A 264 108.85 34.52 -45.49
C ARG A 264 107.34 34.54 -45.87
N LEU A 265 106.67 33.36 -45.86
CA LEU A 265 105.31 33.10 -46.41
C LEU A 265 104.43 32.20 -45.49
N ASN A 266 103.09 32.40 -45.55
CA ASN A 266 101.92 31.54 -45.23
C ASN A 266 101.90 30.49 -44.07
N LEU A 267 100.77 30.45 -43.33
CA LEU A 267 99.92 29.24 -43.13
C LEU A 267 98.47 29.62 -42.67
N LEU A 268 97.51 28.69 -42.79
CA LEU A 268 96.08 28.82 -42.41
C LEU A 268 95.71 28.09 -41.08
N ASN A 269 94.56 28.47 -40.50
CA ASN A 269 93.69 27.72 -39.55
C ASN A 269 94.30 27.32 -38.19
N GLU A 270 93.60 27.29 -37.05
CA GLU A 270 92.30 26.66 -36.76
C GLU A 270 91.82 27.04 -35.32
N LYS A 271 90.51 27.28 -35.11
CA LYS A 271 89.63 26.60 -34.10
C LYS A 271 88.36 27.39 -33.73
N ASN A 272 87.21 26.73 -33.96
CA ASN A 272 85.97 26.99 -33.22
C ASN A 272 86.02 26.29 -31.85
N ALA A 273 85.42 26.88 -30.81
CA ALA A 273 84.52 26.21 -29.85
C ALA A 273 84.05 27.14 -28.71
N VAL A 274 82.91 26.82 -28.10
CA VAL A 274 82.38 27.35 -26.82
C VAL A 274 82.15 28.87 -26.72
N LEU A 275 80.97 29.33 -27.16
CA LEU A 275 80.09 30.28 -26.40
C LEU A 275 78.74 30.60 -27.11
N SER A 276 78.17 29.68 -27.90
CA SER A 276 76.93 29.92 -28.68
C SER A 276 75.88 28.81 -28.56
N ALA A 277 75.74 28.17 -27.39
CA ALA A 277 74.94 26.95 -27.22
C ALA A 277 74.19 26.82 -25.87
N LYS A 278 74.01 27.89 -25.09
CA LYS A 278 73.37 27.83 -23.75
C LYS A 278 72.39 28.96 -23.40
N LEU A 279 71.83 29.67 -24.39
CA LEU A 279 70.84 30.74 -24.16
C LEU A 279 69.71 30.83 -25.21
N LYS A 280 69.29 29.69 -25.78
CA LYS A 280 68.18 29.63 -26.75
C LYS A 280 67.21 28.43 -26.58
N LEU A 281 67.39 27.58 -25.56
CA LEU A 281 66.52 26.42 -25.28
C LEU A 281 66.06 26.46 -23.80
N ALA A 282 65.46 27.58 -23.39
CA ALA A 282 65.03 27.80 -22.00
C ALA A 282 63.87 28.83 -21.85
N ILE A 283 63.19 29.18 -22.94
CA ILE A 283 62.10 30.20 -22.94
C ILE A 283 60.82 29.69 -23.64
N GLU A 284 60.93 28.67 -24.51
CA GLU A 284 59.77 28.15 -25.27
C GLU A 284 59.05 26.98 -24.59
N GLU A 285 59.65 26.31 -23.60
CA GLU A 285 59.00 25.21 -22.86
C GLU A 285 58.07 25.70 -21.73
N THR A 286 58.27 26.92 -21.22
CA THR A 286 57.54 27.41 -20.03
C THR A 286 56.05 27.62 -20.27
N LEU A 287 55.63 28.00 -21.49
CA LEU A 287 54.21 28.19 -21.84
C LEU A 287 53.41 26.88 -21.89
N SER A 288 54.07 25.75 -22.13
CA SER A 288 53.38 24.46 -22.28
C SER A 288 52.96 23.83 -20.95
N SER A 289 53.51 24.28 -19.82
CA SER A 289 53.23 23.70 -18.49
C SER A 289 51.94 24.25 -17.86
N GLU A 290 51.66 25.54 -18.07
CA GLU A 290 50.53 26.25 -17.47
C GLU A 290 49.20 25.87 -18.17
N GLU A 291 49.21 25.71 -19.49
CA GLU A 291 48.09 25.14 -20.24
C GLU A 291 47.78 23.68 -19.87
N LYS A 292 48.81 22.86 -19.60
CA LYS A 292 48.63 21.47 -19.13
C LYS A 292 48.02 21.41 -17.74
N ALA A 293 48.36 22.36 -16.87
CA ALA A 293 47.75 22.48 -15.55
C ALA A 293 46.25 22.85 -15.65
N LEU A 294 45.90 23.84 -16.48
CA LEU A 294 44.50 24.24 -16.70
C LEU A 294 43.66 23.09 -17.28
N ARG A 295 44.15 22.39 -18.33
CA ARG A 295 43.45 21.23 -18.90
C ARG A 295 43.23 20.11 -17.89
N LEU A 296 44.20 19.84 -17.00
CA LEU A 296 44.04 18.87 -15.91
C LEU A 296 42.99 19.32 -14.89
N GLU A 297 42.91 20.62 -14.56
CA GLU A 297 41.92 21.14 -13.62
C GLU A 297 40.50 21.20 -14.21
N GLU A 298 40.34 21.31 -15.52
CA GLU A 298 39.05 21.16 -16.21
C GLU A 298 38.60 19.69 -16.27
N ILE A 299 39.49 18.76 -16.64
CA ILE A 299 39.20 17.32 -16.64
C ILE A 299 38.76 16.84 -15.25
N LEU A 300 39.42 17.31 -14.17
CA LEU A 300 39.00 16.99 -12.80
C LEU A 300 37.59 17.51 -12.47
N LYS A 301 37.21 18.70 -12.94
CA LYS A 301 35.85 19.25 -12.76
C LYS A 301 34.80 18.49 -13.56
N GLU A 302 35.15 17.92 -14.72
CA GLU A 302 34.27 17.00 -15.45
C GLU A 302 34.13 15.63 -14.77
N GLU A 303 35.22 15.09 -14.19
CA GLU A 303 35.14 13.87 -13.38
C GLU A 303 34.28 14.08 -12.12
N GLU A 304 34.38 15.22 -11.45
CA GLU A 304 33.51 15.59 -10.32
C GLU A 304 32.03 15.63 -10.72
N LYS A 305 31.68 16.31 -11.84
CA LYS A 305 30.31 16.30 -12.40
C LYS A 305 29.85 14.88 -12.74
N SER A 306 30.71 14.07 -13.35
CA SER A 306 30.46 12.67 -13.71
C SER A 306 30.17 11.80 -12.47
N VAL A 307 30.89 12.02 -11.37
CA VAL A 307 30.66 11.38 -10.07
C VAL A 307 29.35 11.85 -9.43
N GLU A 308 29.02 13.14 -9.46
CA GLU A 308 27.73 13.63 -8.94
C GLU A 308 26.55 13.02 -9.73
N VAL A 309 26.65 12.94 -11.06
CA VAL A 309 25.64 12.29 -11.91
C VAL A 309 25.51 10.78 -11.60
N LYS A 310 26.60 10.07 -11.29
CA LYS A 310 26.56 8.66 -10.84
C LYS A 310 25.85 8.56 -9.48
N ASN A 311 26.21 9.40 -8.51
CA ASN A 311 25.60 9.42 -7.17
C ASN A 311 24.09 9.73 -7.23
N LEU A 312 23.66 10.65 -8.10
CA LEU A 312 22.24 10.97 -8.32
C LEU A 312 21.48 9.84 -9.01
N LYS A 313 22.10 9.08 -9.93
CA LYS A 313 21.51 7.87 -10.52
C LYS A 313 21.29 6.78 -9.46
N GLU A 314 22.27 6.54 -8.59
CA GLU A 314 22.11 5.60 -7.48
C GLU A 314 21.02 6.01 -6.49
N LEU A 315 20.98 7.29 -6.11
CA LEU A 315 19.95 7.82 -5.22
C LEU A 315 18.55 7.67 -5.83
N LEU A 316 18.41 7.92 -7.12
CA LEU A 316 17.17 7.68 -7.87
C LEU A 316 16.79 6.20 -7.90
N PHE A 317 17.73 5.29 -8.14
CA PHE A 317 17.47 3.85 -8.12
C PHE A 317 16.99 3.39 -6.74
N LYS A 318 17.73 3.74 -5.68
CA LYS A 318 17.41 3.43 -4.28
C LYS A 318 16.01 3.97 -3.91
N LYS A 319 15.70 5.23 -4.23
CA LYS A 319 14.37 5.81 -3.96
C LYS A 319 13.25 5.21 -4.81
N THR A 320 13.52 4.82 -6.05
CA THR A 320 12.55 4.13 -6.91
C THR A 320 12.24 2.71 -6.39
N GLN A 321 13.24 2.01 -5.84
CA GLN A 321 13.04 0.74 -5.17
C GLN A 321 12.20 0.90 -3.89
N GLU A 322 12.56 1.84 -3.00
CA GLU A 322 11.78 2.09 -1.77
C GLU A 322 10.30 2.43 -2.08
N LEU A 323 10.07 3.20 -3.15
CA LEU A 323 8.73 3.54 -3.65
C LEU A 323 7.98 2.30 -4.15
N LYS A 324 8.65 1.38 -4.84
CA LYS A 324 8.05 0.11 -5.27
C LYS A 324 7.64 -0.70 -4.03
N GLU A 325 8.51 -0.79 -3.04
CA GLU A 325 8.22 -1.47 -1.77
C GLU A 325 7.05 -0.82 -1.01
N GLN A 326 6.91 0.51 -1.01
CA GLN A 326 5.72 1.15 -0.41
C GLN A 326 4.44 0.85 -1.21
N ARG A 327 4.51 0.86 -2.55
CA ARG A 327 3.36 0.52 -3.42
C ARG A 327 2.94 -0.94 -3.28
N ASP A 328 3.88 -1.87 -3.10
CA ASP A 328 3.57 -3.29 -2.93
C ASP A 328 3.04 -3.58 -1.51
N LYS A 329 3.50 -2.84 -0.48
CA LYS A 329 2.86 -2.82 0.86
C LYS A 329 1.45 -2.22 0.83
N GLU A 330 1.23 -1.12 0.11
CA GLU A 330 -0.10 -0.52 -0.06
C GLU A 330 -1.10 -1.53 -0.65
N LYS A 331 -0.68 -2.33 -1.65
CA LYS A 331 -1.53 -3.40 -2.22
C LYS A 331 -1.86 -4.50 -1.21
N LEU A 332 -0.88 -4.97 -0.45
CA LEU A 332 -1.10 -6.03 0.55
C LEU A 332 -2.13 -5.59 1.59
N VAL A 333 -1.95 -4.41 2.19
CA VAL A 333 -2.88 -3.85 3.18
C VAL A 333 -4.26 -3.56 2.56
N LEU A 334 -4.33 -3.15 1.28
CA LEU A 334 -5.62 -3.06 0.55
C LEU A 334 -6.32 -4.43 0.47
N THR A 335 -5.62 -5.50 0.08
CA THR A 335 -6.21 -6.84 -0.01
C THR A 335 -6.64 -7.40 1.35
N GLU A 336 -5.89 -7.10 2.42
CA GLU A 336 -6.26 -7.45 3.80
C GLU A 336 -7.52 -6.71 4.24
N ILE A 337 -7.63 -5.41 3.97
CA ILE A 337 -8.84 -4.62 4.23
C ILE A 337 -10.04 -5.14 3.43
N GLU A 338 -9.87 -5.55 2.17
CA GLU A 338 -10.95 -6.15 1.40
C GLU A 338 -11.39 -7.50 1.97
N GLY A 339 -10.45 -8.33 2.43
CA GLY A 339 -10.73 -9.56 3.16
C GLY A 339 -11.52 -9.29 4.45
N GLY A 340 -11.02 -8.40 5.29
CA GLY A 340 -11.67 -7.95 6.51
C GLY A 340 -13.07 -7.37 6.26
N GLN A 341 -13.26 -6.55 5.21
CA GLN A 341 -14.58 -6.02 4.85
C GLN A 341 -15.57 -7.11 4.39
N LYS A 342 -15.09 -8.17 3.74
CA LYS A 342 -15.93 -9.34 3.37
C LYS A 342 -16.34 -10.10 4.64
N LEU A 343 -15.40 -10.36 5.55
CA LEU A 343 -15.69 -11.00 6.86
C LEU A 343 -16.66 -10.17 7.70
N LEU A 344 -16.45 -8.84 7.79
CA LEU A 344 -17.29 -7.90 8.52
C LEU A 344 -18.71 -7.83 7.95
N LYS A 345 -18.89 -7.92 6.62
CA LYS A 345 -20.21 -8.04 5.99
C LYS A 345 -20.88 -9.37 6.35
N ASN A 346 -20.13 -10.46 6.41
CA ASN A 346 -20.64 -11.78 6.77
C ASN A 346 -21.01 -11.87 8.27
N LEU A 347 -20.25 -11.23 9.16
CA LEU A 347 -20.65 -11.09 10.57
C LEU A 347 -21.90 -10.22 10.71
N LYS A 348 -21.99 -9.09 9.99
CA LYS A 348 -23.19 -8.23 10.04
C LYS A 348 -24.45 -8.90 9.46
N SER A 349 -24.31 -9.86 8.54
CA SER A 349 -25.44 -10.68 8.08
C SER A 349 -25.74 -11.87 9.01
N ARG A 350 -24.74 -12.39 9.76
CA ARG A 350 -24.97 -13.37 10.85
C ARG A 350 -25.68 -12.74 12.04
N LEU A 351 -25.26 -11.55 12.48
CA LEU A 351 -25.91 -10.80 13.57
C LEU A 351 -27.39 -10.57 13.26
N ARG A 352 -27.70 -10.03 12.07
CA ARG A 352 -29.09 -9.87 11.59
C ARG A 352 -29.93 -11.15 11.55
N LYS A 353 -29.31 -12.33 11.48
CA LYS A 353 -30.03 -13.61 11.62
C LYS A 353 -30.29 -13.91 13.09
N LEU A 354 -29.26 -13.85 13.93
CA LEU A 354 -29.40 -14.02 15.38
C LEU A 354 -30.42 -13.03 15.97
N ASP A 355 -30.41 -11.76 15.56
CA ASP A 355 -31.44 -10.76 15.93
C ASP A 355 -32.86 -11.21 15.53
N ALA A 356 -33.02 -11.73 14.31
CA ALA A 356 -34.31 -12.14 13.76
C ALA A 356 -34.79 -13.50 14.27
N ASP A 357 -33.88 -14.38 14.68
CA ASP A 357 -34.19 -15.67 15.28
C ASP A 357 -34.57 -15.48 16.76
N LEU A 358 -33.81 -14.65 17.49
CA LEU A 358 -34.08 -14.26 18.89
C LEU A 358 -35.43 -13.54 19.06
N LEU A 359 -35.82 -12.69 18.11
CA LEU A 359 -37.17 -12.09 18.10
C LEU A 359 -38.28 -13.16 17.98
N LYS A 360 -38.13 -14.17 17.11
CA LYS A 360 -39.10 -15.28 17.00
C LYS A 360 -39.12 -16.14 18.27
N GLN A 361 -37.98 -16.32 18.91
CA GLN A 361 -37.91 -17.05 20.18
C GLN A 361 -38.67 -16.29 21.29
N GLN A 362 -38.54 -14.97 21.34
CA GLN A 362 -39.31 -14.11 22.25
C GLN A 362 -40.81 -14.16 21.93
N GLU A 363 -41.22 -14.05 20.65
CA GLU A 363 -42.61 -14.22 20.21
C GLU A 363 -43.18 -15.58 20.68
N LEU A 364 -42.43 -16.67 20.46
CA LEU A 364 -42.82 -18.03 20.87
C LEU A 364 -42.88 -18.22 22.40
N ILE A 365 -42.09 -17.45 23.18
CA ILE A 365 -42.21 -17.41 24.64
C ILE A 365 -43.50 -16.69 25.05
N TYR A 366 -43.84 -15.54 24.46
CA TYR A 366 -45.09 -14.83 24.77
C TYR A 366 -46.34 -15.67 24.45
N ASP A 367 -46.35 -16.38 23.33
CA ASP A 367 -47.43 -17.33 22.97
C ASP A 367 -47.54 -18.48 23.99
N GLN A 368 -46.40 -19.01 24.46
CA GLN A 368 -46.39 -20.06 25.50
C GLN A 368 -46.83 -19.53 26.87
N ASP A 369 -46.44 -18.31 27.26
CA ASP A 369 -46.91 -17.67 28.49
C ASP A 369 -48.43 -17.44 28.46
N PHE A 370 -48.97 -16.99 27.33
CA PHE A 370 -50.41 -16.85 27.13
C PHE A 370 -51.14 -18.19 27.25
N TYR A 371 -50.60 -19.24 26.64
CA TYR A 371 -51.14 -20.60 26.75
C TYR A 371 -51.06 -21.14 28.19
N ILE A 372 -49.91 -20.99 28.86
CA ILE A 372 -49.72 -21.36 30.27
C ILE A 372 -50.74 -20.65 31.16
N GLN A 373 -50.96 -19.35 30.98
CA GLN A 373 -52.01 -18.62 31.70
C GLN A 373 -53.42 -19.13 31.40
N GLN A 374 -53.72 -19.50 30.15
CA GLN A 374 -55.02 -20.06 29.77
C GLN A 374 -55.26 -21.42 30.47
N VAL A 375 -54.25 -22.30 30.47
CA VAL A 375 -54.33 -23.62 31.10
C VAL A 375 -54.28 -23.52 32.64
N GLN A 376 -53.58 -22.54 33.22
CA GLN A 376 -53.65 -22.23 34.67
C GLN A 376 -55.05 -21.75 35.10
N ARG A 377 -55.70 -20.88 34.30
CA ARG A 377 -57.09 -20.44 34.55
C ARG A 377 -58.09 -21.60 34.37
N ARG A 378 -57.82 -22.54 33.47
CA ARG A 378 -58.54 -23.83 33.34
C ARG A 378 -58.33 -24.70 34.58
N LEU A 379 -57.10 -24.79 35.09
CA LEU A 379 -56.75 -25.57 36.27
C LEU A 379 -57.43 -25.03 37.54
N SER A 380 -57.37 -23.72 37.81
CA SER A 380 -57.95 -23.10 39.02
C SER A 380 -59.47 -23.37 39.13
N ARG A 381 -60.17 -23.37 37.99
CA ARG A 381 -61.60 -23.73 37.89
C ARG A 381 -61.89 -25.22 38.13
N LEU A 382 -60.92 -26.09 37.88
CA LEU A 382 -61.02 -27.55 38.11
C LEU A 382 -60.55 -27.94 39.52
N GLU A 383 -59.69 -27.13 40.14
CA GLU A 383 -59.21 -27.27 41.51
C GLU A 383 -60.24 -26.82 42.57
N GLY A 384 -61.44 -26.41 42.14
CA GLY A 384 -62.61 -26.30 43.02
C GLY A 384 -62.95 -24.90 43.52
N GLU A 385 -62.48 -23.83 42.87
CA GLU A 385 -62.91 -22.45 43.19
C GLU A 385 -64.35 -22.13 42.75
N VAL A 386 -65.33 -22.84 43.35
CA VAL A 386 -66.60 -22.39 43.94
C VAL A 386 -67.65 -23.51 43.93
N ASN A 387 -68.11 -23.92 45.12
CA ASN A 387 -69.53 -24.08 45.47
C ASN A 387 -69.71 -24.05 47.01
N SER A 388 -70.95 -24.02 47.50
CA SER A 388 -71.31 -23.15 48.63
C SER A 388 -71.26 -23.70 50.06
N GLU A 389 -71.17 -25.01 50.31
CA GLU A 389 -71.30 -25.55 51.70
C GLU A 389 -69.93 -25.70 52.40
N GLU A 390 -68.90 -26.21 51.71
CA GLU A 390 -67.52 -26.15 52.22
C GLU A 390 -67.05 -24.70 52.45
N LYS A 391 -67.66 -23.75 51.71
CA LYS A 391 -67.45 -22.31 51.86
C LYS A 391 -67.89 -21.79 53.23
N GLU A 392 -68.90 -22.36 53.91
CA GLU A 392 -69.29 -21.90 55.26
C GLU A 392 -68.27 -22.33 56.33
N ILE A 393 -67.75 -23.56 56.24
CA ILE A 393 -66.68 -24.06 57.12
C ILE A 393 -65.40 -23.25 56.89
N LEU A 394 -65.08 -22.95 55.63
CA LEU A 394 -64.00 -22.03 55.28
C LEU A 394 -64.30 -20.59 55.73
N GLU A 395 -65.54 -20.10 55.71
CA GLU A 395 -65.89 -18.76 56.22
C GLU A 395 -65.74 -18.65 57.74
N GLY A 396 -66.03 -19.72 58.48
CA GLY A 396 -65.64 -19.87 59.89
C GLY A 396 -64.13 -19.77 60.09
N LYS A 397 -63.35 -20.54 59.32
CA LYS A 397 -61.87 -20.49 59.33
C LYS A 397 -61.33 -19.11 58.93
N ILE A 398 -61.98 -18.47 57.99
CA ILE A 398 -61.72 -17.11 57.50
C ILE A 398 -62.11 -16.06 58.55
N SER A 399 -62.96 -16.35 59.54
CA SER A 399 -63.19 -15.41 60.66
C SER A 399 -61.99 -15.35 61.61
N GLU A 400 -61.44 -16.51 61.98
CA GLU A 400 -60.19 -16.62 62.76
C GLU A 400 -59.01 -16.06 61.96
N LEU A 401 -58.90 -16.45 60.68
CA LEU A 401 -57.88 -15.93 59.79
C LEU A 401 -58.07 -14.44 59.48
N LYS A 402 -59.29 -13.88 59.47
CA LYS A 402 -59.53 -12.43 59.36
C LYS A 402 -59.06 -11.70 60.63
N LYS A 403 -59.25 -12.28 61.82
CA LYS A 403 -58.73 -11.70 63.07
C LYS A 403 -57.20 -11.67 63.06
N THR A 404 -56.54 -12.79 62.73
CA THR A 404 -55.08 -12.82 62.60
C THR A 404 -54.59 -12.05 61.37
N LEU A 405 -55.37 -11.90 60.31
CA LEU A 405 -55.09 -11.03 59.16
C LEU A 405 -55.21 -9.57 59.55
N GLU A 406 -56.09 -9.18 60.47
CA GLU A 406 -56.19 -7.79 60.94
C GLU A 406 -55.04 -7.42 61.88
N GLU A 407 -54.58 -8.38 62.69
CA GLU A 407 -53.33 -8.29 63.44
C GLU A 407 -52.12 -8.27 62.49
N LYS A 408 -52.10 -9.12 61.46
CA LYS A 408 -51.03 -9.14 60.45
C LYS A 408 -51.07 -7.94 59.51
N LYS A 409 -52.24 -7.35 59.23
CA LYS A 409 -52.41 -6.06 58.56
C LYS A 409 -51.78 -4.98 59.40
N LYS A 410 -52.06 -4.88 60.70
CA LYS A 410 -51.38 -3.92 61.57
C LYS A 410 -49.86 -4.10 61.56
N THR A 411 -49.35 -5.34 61.54
CA THR A 411 -47.90 -5.56 61.32
C THR A 411 -47.45 -5.24 59.89
N TYR A 412 -48.29 -5.42 58.88
CA TYR A 412 -48.02 -5.10 57.48
C TYR A 412 -48.14 -3.60 57.20
N ASP A 413 -48.94 -2.83 57.91
CA ASP A 413 -49.04 -1.38 57.81
C ASP A 413 -47.83 -0.74 58.49
N VAL A 414 -47.34 -1.35 59.58
CA VAL A 414 -46.03 -1.04 60.16
C VAL A 414 -44.90 -1.46 59.20
N LEU A 415 -44.95 -2.66 58.63
CA LEU A 415 -43.93 -3.15 57.68
C LEU A 415 -44.02 -2.46 56.31
N GLN A 416 -45.16 -1.88 55.94
CA GLN A 416 -45.38 -1.08 54.73
C GLN A 416 -45.09 0.39 55.01
N SER A 417 -45.21 0.87 56.25
CA SER A 417 -44.60 2.13 56.67
C SER A 417 -43.08 2.02 56.69
N GLN A 418 -42.53 0.89 57.16
CA GLN A 418 -41.10 0.58 57.10
C GLN A 418 -40.63 0.28 55.68
N TYR A 419 -41.40 -0.40 54.84
CA TYR A 419 -41.08 -0.63 53.43
C TYR A 419 -41.23 0.65 52.61
N ARG A 420 -42.25 1.50 52.85
CA ARG A 420 -42.31 2.84 52.24
C ARG A 420 -41.18 3.73 52.75
N LYS A 421 -40.73 3.59 54.01
CA LYS A 421 -39.51 4.25 54.48
C LYS A 421 -38.24 3.69 53.86
N LEU A 422 -38.12 2.37 53.68
CA LEU A 422 -37.00 1.72 53.00
C LEU A 422 -37.01 1.96 51.49
N GLN A 423 -38.19 2.13 50.89
CA GLN A 423 -38.40 2.50 49.50
C GLN A 423 -38.19 4.00 49.32
N VAL A 424 -38.52 4.85 50.31
CA VAL A 424 -38.10 6.26 50.34
C VAL A 424 -36.59 6.32 50.52
N THR A 425 -35.95 5.64 51.48
CA THR A 425 -34.48 5.64 51.61
C THR A 425 -33.77 4.90 50.47
N SER A 426 -34.44 4.01 49.73
CA SER A 426 -33.89 3.35 48.53
C SER A 426 -34.12 4.19 47.27
N LEU A 427 -35.22 4.96 47.20
CA LEU A 427 -35.42 5.98 46.17
C LEU A 427 -34.53 7.18 46.44
N GLU A 428 -34.28 7.58 47.69
CA GLU A 428 -33.29 8.57 48.12
C GLU A 428 -31.89 8.03 47.86
N TYR A 429 -31.55 6.78 48.22
CA TYR A 429 -30.26 6.18 47.85
C TYR A 429 -30.11 6.06 46.32
N HIS A 430 -31.16 5.77 45.57
CA HIS A 430 -31.13 5.87 44.10
C HIS A 430 -31.05 7.32 43.61
N PHE A 431 -31.69 8.29 44.27
CA PHE A 431 -31.61 9.71 43.92
C PHE A 431 -30.24 10.27 44.27
N ASP A 432 -29.58 9.75 45.31
CA ASP A 432 -28.23 10.07 45.74
C ASP A 432 -27.23 9.37 44.82
N CYS A 433 -27.43 8.11 44.42
CA CYS A 433 -26.60 7.45 43.40
C CYS A 433 -26.76 8.12 42.03
N ILE A 434 -27.97 8.52 41.64
CA ILE A 434 -28.23 9.31 40.42
C ILE A 434 -27.67 10.72 40.60
N SER A 435 -27.79 11.35 41.76
CA SER A 435 -27.21 12.67 42.02
C SER A 435 -25.69 12.63 42.08
N LEU A 436 -25.07 11.53 42.51
CA LEU A 436 -23.62 11.29 42.51
C LEU A 436 -23.11 10.90 41.13
N SER A 437 -23.88 10.14 40.34
CA SER A 437 -23.60 9.93 38.90
C SER A 437 -23.68 11.25 38.16
N ASN A 438 -24.76 12.02 38.36
CA ASN A 438 -24.93 13.36 37.82
C ASN A 438 -23.87 14.33 38.35
N LEU A 439 -23.39 14.21 39.60
CA LEU A 439 -22.27 15.01 40.10
C LEU A 439 -20.95 14.59 39.45
N SER A 440 -20.75 13.30 39.21
CA SER A 440 -19.57 12.76 38.52
C SER A 440 -19.57 13.14 37.04
N GLU A 441 -20.74 13.18 36.40
CA GLU A 441 -20.93 13.62 35.02
C GLU A 441 -20.85 15.14 34.91
N LEU A 442 -21.40 15.90 35.88
CA LEU A 442 -21.27 17.35 35.95
C LEU A 442 -19.82 17.77 36.22
N THR A 443 -19.11 17.12 37.15
CA THR A 443 -17.67 17.36 37.34
C THR A 443 -16.85 16.90 36.14
N LYS A 444 -17.24 15.83 35.42
CA LYS A 444 -16.62 15.46 34.13
C LYS A 444 -16.87 16.51 33.04
N ILE A 445 -18.07 17.10 33.01
CA ILE A 445 -18.44 18.21 32.13
C ILE A 445 -17.66 19.47 32.50
N ASP A 446 -17.51 19.78 33.78
CA ASP A 446 -16.75 20.94 34.27
C ASP A 446 -15.24 20.76 34.07
N GLU A 447 -14.70 19.55 34.23
CA GLU A 447 -13.33 19.21 33.80
C GLU A 447 -13.13 19.39 32.30
N LEU A 448 -14.11 18.98 31.48
CA LEU A 448 -14.06 19.17 30.02
C LEU A 448 -14.25 20.64 29.62
N ASN A 449 -15.09 21.39 30.33
CA ASN A 449 -15.27 22.83 30.15
C ASN A 449 -13.98 23.57 30.53
N LEU A 450 -13.39 23.27 31.68
CA LEU A 450 -12.11 23.85 32.12
C LEU A 450 -10.96 23.45 31.19
N PHE A 451 -10.95 22.21 30.68
CA PHE A 451 -10.00 21.79 29.63
C PHE A 451 -10.23 22.56 28.32
N ASN A 452 -11.47 22.78 27.90
CA ASN A 452 -11.82 23.57 26.71
C ASN A 452 -11.49 25.05 26.89
N GLU A 453 -11.82 25.67 28.03
CA GLU A 453 -11.49 27.05 28.37
C GLU A 453 -9.99 27.26 28.44
N ARG A 454 -9.27 26.35 29.11
CA ARG A 454 -7.80 26.31 29.11
C ARG A 454 -7.28 26.20 27.68
N SER A 455 -7.75 25.22 26.90
CA SER A 455 -7.39 25.05 25.48
C SER A 455 -7.74 26.27 24.64
N LEU A 456 -8.73 27.09 25.03
CA LEU A 456 -9.14 28.35 24.39
C LEU A 456 -8.36 29.58 24.88
N GLU A 457 -7.79 29.57 26.08
CA GLU A 457 -6.81 30.56 26.53
C GLU A 457 -5.45 30.31 25.92
N GLU A 458 -5.01 29.05 25.95
CA GLU A 458 -3.97 28.48 25.11
C GLU A 458 -4.24 28.94 23.67
N LEU A 459 -5.45 28.72 23.10
CA LEU A 459 -5.83 29.18 21.74
C LEU A 459 -5.59 30.68 21.48
N LYS A 460 -5.73 31.53 22.50
CA LYS A 460 -5.50 32.98 22.38
C LYS A 460 -4.00 33.32 22.46
N LYS A 461 -3.21 32.56 23.21
CA LYS A 461 -1.75 32.72 23.34
C LYS A 461 -1.05 32.50 22.00
N ALA A 462 -1.49 31.56 21.12
CA ALA A 462 -1.01 31.57 19.73
C ALA A 462 -1.28 32.87 19.03
N LYS A 463 -2.52 33.37 19.08
CA LYS A 463 -2.91 34.48 18.22
C LYS A 463 -2.09 35.70 18.56
N HIS A 464 -1.80 35.89 19.84
CA HIS A 464 -0.82 36.85 20.33
C HIS A 464 0.60 36.56 19.79
N ILE A 465 1.21 35.41 20.10
CA ILE A 465 2.58 35.05 19.68
C ILE A 465 2.75 35.13 18.15
N LYS A 466 1.78 34.64 17.39
CA LYS A 466 1.72 34.70 15.92
C LYS A 466 1.63 36.15 15.41
N GLN A 467 0.85 37.01 16.07
CA GLN A 467 0.76 38.43 15.73
C GLN A 467 2.05 39.17 16.10
N GLU A 468 2.68 38.86 17.23
CA GLU A 468 3.99 39.37 17.64
C GLU A 468 5.07 38.97 16.63
N MET A 469 5.20 37.68 16.30
CA MET A 469 6.11 37.18 15.26
C MET A 469 5.83 37.80 13.88
N MET A 470 4.57 38.11 13.55
CA MET A 470 4.21 38.84 12.32
C MET A 470 4.61 40.33 12.40
N VAL A 471 4.54 40.97 13.56
CA VAL A 471 5.03 42.34 13.76
C VAL A 471 6.56 42.38 13.70
N GLU A 472 7.25 41.40 14.29
CA GLU A 472 8.71 41.24 14.20
C GLU A 472 9.18 40.97 12.76
N ASP A 473 8.54 40.05 12.03
CA ASP A 473 8.80 39.81 10.60
C ASP A 473 8.60 41.09 9.76
N ASN A 474 7.56 41.88 10.03
CA ASN A 474 7.35 43.16 9.37
C ASN A 474 8.39 44.22 9.78
N LEU A 475 8.81 44.26 11.04
CA LEU A 475 9.89 45.14 11.52
C LEU A 475 11.22 44.77 10.85
N LEU A 476 11.58 43.49 10.82
CA LEU A 476 12.76 42.98 10.12
C LEU A 476 12.68 43.25 8.61
N LYS A 477 11.50 43.16 7.98
CA LYS A 477 11.30 43.57 6.57
C LYS A 477 11.47 45.08 6.37
N LEU A 478 11.09 45.91 7.35
CA LEU A 478 11.35 47.35 7.32
C LEU A 478 12.83 47.67 7.54
N GLU A 479 13.53 46.94 8.41
CA GLU A 479 14.96 47.09 8.63
C GLU A 479 15.79 46.59 7.44
N LEU A 480 15.43 45.45 6.83
CA LEU A 480 16.01 45.00 5.58
C LEU A 480 15.79 46.01 4.44
N LYS A 481 14.62 46.67 4.38
CA LYS A 481 14.38 47.77 3.44
C LYS A 481 15.24 49.00 3.76
N ARG A 482 15.36 49.40 5.04
CA ARG A 482 16.25 50.49 5.47
C ARG A 482 17.71 50.19 5.12
N LEU A 483 18.20 49.01 5.46
CA LEU A 483 19.56 48.55 5.18
C LEU A 483 19.82 48.47 3.67
N ARG A 484 18.89 47.89 2.89
CA ARG A 484 18.97 47.88 1.42
C ARG A 484 19.00 49.29 0.84
N ASN A 485 18.18 50.21 1.33
CA ASN A 485 18.21 51.60 0.90
C ASN A 485 19.53 52.28 1.31
N THR A 486 20.07 52.04 2.51
CA THR A 486 21.40 52.56 2.86
C THR A 486 22.51 51.94 2.01
N LEU A 487 22.39 50.67 1.60
CA LEU A 487 23.34 50.02 0.70
C LEU A 487 23.25 50.61 -0.72
N CYS A 488 22.04 50.86 -1.24
CA CYS A 488 21.83 51.59 -2.49
C CYS A 488 22.44 53.00 -2.40
N ASN A 489 22.10 53.79 -1.38
CA ASN A 489 22.68 55.13 -1.18
C ASN A 489 24.21 55.11 -1.00
N LYS A 490 24.78 54.02 -0.44
CA LYS A 490 26.24 53.83 -0.33
C LYS A 490 26.86 53.39 -1.65
N ALA A 491 26.19 52.55 -2.44
CA ALA A 491 26.62 52.16 -3.78
C ALA A 491 26.53 53.35 -4.76
N GLU A 492 25.47 54.16 -4.68
CA GLU A 492 25.35 55.45 -5.38
C GLU A 492 26.43 56.44 -4.91
N LYS A 493 26.74 56.49 -3.61
CA LYS A 493 27.87 57.30 -3.12
C LYS A 493 29.22 56.77 -3.58
N VAL A 494 29.43 55.45 -3.66
CA VAL A 494 30.65 54.87 -4.23
C VAL A 494 30.73 55.16 -5.73
N LEU A 495 29.67 54.92 -6.51
CA LEU A 495 29.61 55.18 -7.94
C LEU A 495 29.76 56.68 -8.27
N THR A 496 29.23 57.58 -7.45
CA THR A 496 29.48 59.03 -7.60
C THR A 496 30.87 59.44 -7.14
N LEU A 497 31.46 58.81 -6.12
CA LEU A 497 32.87 59.00 -5.75
C LEU A 497 33.83 58.38 -6.77
N GLU A 498 33.46 57.29 -7.45
CA GLU A 498 34.21 56.68 -8.55
C GLU A 498 34.08 57.51 -9.81
N LYS A 499 32.89 58.04 -10.12
CA LYS A 499 32.69 59.02 -11.19
C LYS A 499 33.50 60.29 -10.91
N GLN A 500 33.48 60.81 -9.68
CA GLN A 500 34.34 61.92 -9.26
C GLN A 500 35.82 61.54 -9.26
N GLN A 501 36.20 60.30 -8.95
CA GLN A 501 37.59 59.84 -9.03
C GLN A 501 38.01 59.66 -10.49
N LEU A 502 37.13 59.29 -11.41
CA LEU A 502 37.39 59.22 -12.84
C LEU A 502 37.41 60.60 -13.48
N GLU A 503 36.54 61.52 -13.06
CA GLU A 503 36.57 62.94 -13.42
C GLU A 503 37.81 63.62 -12.86
N LEU A 504 38.24 63.32 -11.63
CA LEU A 504 39.50 63.80 -11.06
C LEU A 504 40.71 63.08 -11.65
N LYS A 505 40.66 61.79 -11.99
CA LYS A 505 41.73 61.09 -12.73
C LYS A 505 41.84 61.62 -14.15
N LYS A 506 40.72 61.98 -14.78
CA LYS A 506 40.68 62.64 -16.09
C LYS A 506 41.19 64.07 -15.97
N ALA A 507 40.73 64.86 -15.02
CA ALA A 507 41.21 66.22 -14.79
C ALA A 507 42.66 66.24 -14.27
N ILE A 508 43.15 65.19 -13.61
CA ILE A 508 44.57 64.99 -13.28
C ILE A 508 45.33 64.45 -14.50
N ALA A 509 44.74 63.66 -15.39
CA ALA A 509 45.36 63.25 -16.64
C ALA A 509 45.51 64.46 -17.57
N GLU A 510 44.42 65.20 -17.83
CA GLU A 510 44.35 66.47 -18.54
C GLU A 510 45.22 67.53 -17.84
N ARG A 511 45.18 67.71 -16.52
CA ARG A 511 46.11 68.64 -15.84
C ARG A 511 47.54 68.10 -15.76
N SER A 512 47.78 66.80 -15.86
CA SER A 512 49.14 66.22 -16.00
C SER A 512 49.62 66.27 -17.44
N GLU A 513 48.72 66.39 -18.42
CA GLU A 513 49.00 66.57 -19.84
C GLU A 513 49.18 68.05 -20.14
N GLU A 514 48.39 68.94 -19.55
CA GLU A 514 48.68 70.36 -19.41
C GLU A 514 49.94 70.58 -18.60
N ILE A 515 50.21 69.84 -17.52
CA ILE A 515 51.50 69.90 -16.82
C ILE A 515 52.58 69.17 -17.62
N ARG A 516 52.29 68.27 -18.56
CA ARG A 516 53.29 67.67 -19.49
C ARG A 516 53.50 68.53 -20.72
N ILE A 517 52.56 69.39 -21.09
CA ILE A 517 52.67 70.40 -22.15
C ILE A 517 53.29 71.65 -21.56
N HIS A 518 52.89 72.08 -20.35
CA HIS A 518 53.57 73.09 -19.56
C HIS A 518 54.89 72.59 -19.00
N LYS A 519 55.17 71.27 -18.86
CA LYS A 519 56.52 70.73 -18.61
C LYS A 519 57.22 70.35 -19.90
N ALA A 520 56.58 70.17 -21.05
CA ALA A 520 57.29 70.12 -22.32
C ALA A 520 57.59 71.53 -22.84
N MET A 521 56.83 72.53 -22.37
CA MET A 521 57.00 73.97 -22.53
C MET A 521 57.84 74.56 -21.41
N LEU A 522 57.87 74.01 -20.19
CA LEU A 522 58.85 74.35 -19.15
C LEU A 522 60.09 73.49 -19.26
N ASP A 523 60.10 72.34 -19.94
CA ASP A 523 61.33 71.65 -20.37
C ASP A 523 61.71 72.10 -21.78
N SER A 524 60.86 72.79 -22.56
CA SER A 524 61.30 73.56 -23.73
C SER A 524 61.56 75.02 -23.42
N GLN A 525 61.12 75.56 -22.28
CA GLN A 525 61.60 76.78 -21.65
C GLN A 525 62.65 76.48 -20.59
N ILE A 526 62.92 75.24 -20.19
CA ILE A 526 64.16 74.84 -19.51
C ILE A 526 65.12 74.21 -20.52
N ARG A 527 64.71 73.81 -21.74
CA ARG A 527 65.64 73.66 -22.88
C ARG A 527 65.80 74.94 -23.69
N LEU A 528 64.88 75.90 -23.67
CA LEU A 528 65.11 77.27 -24.18
C LEU A 528 65.60 78.18 -23.07
N LEU A 529 65.36 77.93 -21.79
CA LEU A 529 66.26 78.33 -20.72
C LEU A 529 67.10 77.10 -20.35
N ASP A 530 67.65 76.37 -21.33
CA ASP A 530 68.95 75.65 -21.41
C ASP A 530 69.43 75.65 -22.89
N GLN A 531 69.04 76.69 -23.65
CA GLN A 531 69.57 77.14 -24.95
C GLN A 531 69.60 78.68 -25.08
N GLU A 532 68.74 79.39 -24.33
CA GLU A 532 69.03 80.69 -23.72
C GLU A 532 69.84 80.54 -22.46
N ARG A 533 69.58 79.54 -21.60
CA ARG A 533 70.67 78.89 -20.84
C ARG A 533 71.48 77.99 -21.81
N HIS A 534 72.41 77.10 -21.45
CA HIS A 534 73.61 76.79 -22.29
C HIS A 534 74.42 78.04 -22.60
N ARG A 535 73.89 78.85 -23.50
CA ARG A 535 74.17 80.26 -23.73
C ARG A 535 74.17 81.12 -22.43
N MET A 536 73.30 80.83 -21.45
CA MET A 536 73.33 81.29 -20.04
C MET A 536 73.46 80.12 -18.98
N SER A 537 73.55 78.78 -19.28
CA SER A 537 73.64 77.68 -18.23
C SER A 537 73.72 76.15 -18.58
N ALA A 538 73.48 75.23 -17.61
CA ALA A 538 73.20 73.70 -17.63
C ALA A 538 72.63 72.87 -16.15
N GLU A 539 71.44 71.86 -15.70
CA GLU A 539 70.60 70.86 -14.35
C GLU A 539 69.12 69.58 -13.96
N PHE A 540 68.57 68.62 -12.77
CA PHE A 540 67.23 67.65 -11.81
C PHE A 540 66.04 66.08 -11.51
N GLN A 541 65.15 65.36 -10.35
CA GLN A 541 64.05 63.88 -9.91
C GLN A 541 62.82 63.10 -8.57
N GLU A 542 61.83 61.83 -8.32
CA GLU A 542 60.94 60.77 -7.04
C GLU A 542 59.28 59.85 -6.42
N ARG A 543 58.68 58.50 -5.77
CA ARG A 543 57.34 57.71 -4.67
C ARG A 543 56.22 56.10 -4.33
N LEU A 544 55.18 55.48 -3.25
CA LEU A 544 54.14 53.95 -2.78
C LEU A 544 52.72 53.27 -1.57
N TRP A 545 51.90 51.92 -1.19
CA TRP A 545 50.69 51.11 0.01
C TRP A 545 49.34 49.68 0.25
N LYS A 546 48.44 48.98 1.39
CA LYS A 546 47.18 47.60 1.75
C LYS A 546 46.06 46.79 3.15
N ILE A 547 44.81 45.79 3.35
CA ILE A 547 43.87 44.71 4.57
C ILE A 547 42.31 43.55 4.74
N ASP A 548 41.52 42.65 5.81
CA ASP A 548 40.10 41.46 6.06
C ASP A 548 39.06 40.52 7.43
N LYS A 549 37.77 39.58 7.49
CA LYS A 549 36.69 38.22 8.21
C LYS A 549 35.50 37.48 9.55
N LEU A 550 34.24 36.50 9.65
CA LEU A 550 33.34 35.25 10.70
C LEU A 550 31.60 34.64 11.33
N LYS A 551 30.85 33.31 11.81
CA LYS A 551 29.44 32.62 12.81
C LYS A 551 28.25 31.13 12.93
N CYS A 552 27.35 30.38 14.00
CA CYS A 552 25.88 29.40 14.19
C CYS A 552 25.03 28.15 15.16
N ARG A 553 25.32 27.33 16.29
CA ARG A 553 24.54 26.04 16.84
C ARG A 553 23.30 26.08 17.84
N TYR A 554 22.98 27.21 18.48
CA TYR A 554 22.02 27.29 19.61
C TYR A 554 20.54 27.47 19.16
N GLU A 555 20.35 28.08 17.99
CA GLU A 555 19.05 28.51 17.45
C GLU A 555 18.11 27.35 17.08
N ILE A 556 18.68 26.15 16.84
CA ILE A 556 17.95 24.91 16.53
C ILE A 556 17.16 24.38 17.75
N PHE A 557 17.58 24.71 18.98
CA PHE A 557 16.95 24.21 20.20
C PHE A 557 15.66 24.97 20.55
N THR A 558 15.70 26.31 20.49
CA THR A 558 14.64 27.17 21.01
C THR A 558 13.42 27.29 20.09
N LEU A 559 13.61 27.17 18.77
CA LEU A 559 12.53 27.28 17.77
C LEU A 559 11.66 26.01 17.62
N SER A 560 11.96 24.93 18.36
CA SER A 560 11.21 23.67 18.30
C SER A 560 10.21 23.48 19.45
N MET A 561 10.16 24.40 20.43
CA MET A 561 9.40 24.25 21.68
C MET A 561 8.66 25.52 22.13
N MET A 562 8.28 26.39 21.18
CA MET A 562 7.19 27.34 21.40
C MET A 562 5.88 26.75 20.88
N PRO A 563 4.87 26.55 21.74
CA PRO A 563 3.49 26.42 21.31
C PRO A 563 2.89 27.83 21.11
N PRO A 564 2.69 28.30 19.87
CA PRO A 564 1.49 29.03 19.58
C PRO A 564 0.34 28.01 19.54
N GLU A 565 -0.23 27.72 20.71
CA GLU A 565 -1.50 26.99 20.83
C GLU A 565 -2.61 27.79 20.12
N GLY A 566 -3.10 27.33 18.96
CA GLY A 566 -4.38 27.83 18.42
C GLY A 566 -4.40 29.06 17.50
N GLU A 567 -3.54 29.08 16.49
CA GLU A 567 -4.18 29.14 15.18
C GLU A 567 -3.53 28.12 14.26
N GLU A 568 -3.79 26.85 14.61
CA GLU A 568 -3.28 25.67 13.92
C GLU A 568 -3.51 25.76 12.41
N MET A 569 -2.45 25.43 11.66
CA MET A 569 -2.62 25.08 10.26
C MET A 569 -3.49 23.82 10.19
N LYS A 570 -4.65 23.91 9.51
CA LYS A 570 -5.45 22.72 9.16
C LYS A 570 -4.73 21.88 8.12
N SER A 571 -3.71 21.16 8.59
CA SER A 571 -3.04 20.08 7.87
C SER A 571 -4.04 18.97 7.56
N GLN A 572 -3.69 18.10 6.61
CA GLN A 572 -4.61 17.16 5.98
C GLN A 572 -5.21 16.11 6.94
N ALA A 573 -4.64 15.97 8.14
CA ALA A 573 -5.22 15.24 9.26
C ALA A 573 -6.66 15.69 9.59
N TYR A 574 -7.00 16.98 9.51
CA TYR A 574 -8.34 17.49 9.82
C TYR A 574 -9.45 16.83 8.97
N TYR A 575 -9.18 16.59 7.68
CA TYR A 575 -10.14 15.95 6.77
C TYR A 575 -10.11 14.41 6.84
N VAL A 576 -8.99 13.81 7.25
CA VAL A 576 -8.92 12.37 7.54
C VAL A 576 -9.63 12.04 8.86
N ILE A 577 -9.46 12.87 9.90
CA ILE A 577 -10.13 12.72 11.19
C ILE A 577 -11.64 12.87 11.03
N LYS A 578 -12.14 13.86 10.27
CA LYS A 578 -13.58 13.96 10.02
C LYS A 578 -14.14 12.73 9.27
N ALA A 579 -13.41 12.21 8.28
CA ALA A 579 -13.80 10.99 7.58
C ALA A 579 -13.67 9.70 8.45
N ALA A 580 -12.84 9.73 9.50
CA ALA A 580 -12.77 8.66 10.51
C ALA A 580 -13.91 8.76 11.53
N GLN A 581 -14.28 9.98 11.95
CA GLN A 581 -15.39 10.24 12.88
C GLN A 581 -16.73 9.74 12.32
N GLU A 582 -17.03 9.97 11.03
CA GLU A 582 -18.23 9.41 10.38
C GLU A 582 -18.20 7.87 10.25
N LYS A 583 -17.00 7.25 10.25
CA LYS A 583 -16.82 5.78 10.29
C LYS A 583 -16.97 5.20 11.72
N GLU A 584 -16.84 6.04 12.74
CA GLU A 584 -16.80 5.68 14.17
C GLU A 584 -18.08 6.05 14.93
N ALA A 585 -18.84 7.05 14.48
CA ALA A 585 -20.23 7.24 14.89
C ALA A 585 -21.07 5.98 14.57
N LEU A 586 -20.89 5.42 13.36
CA LEU A 586 -21.44 4.12 12.94
C LEU A 586 -20.75 2.91 13.60
N GLN A 587 -19.87 3.11 14.59
CA GLN A 587 -19.34 2.09 15.52
C GLN A 587 -20.01 2.21 16.88
N GLN A 588 -20.08 3.42 17.43
CA GLN A 588 -20.69 3.66 18.73
C GLN A 588 -22.19 3.30 18.76
N GLU A 589 -22.95 3.48 17.66
CA GLU A 589 -24.32 2.94 17.55
C GLU A 589 -24.42 1.39 17.65
N GLY A 590 -23.32 0.66 17.44
CA GLY A 590 -23.23 -0.78 17.69
C GLY A 590 -22.81 -1.08 19.12
N ASP A 591 -21.76 -0.41 19.60
CA ASP A 591 -21.21 -0.61 20.94
C ASP A 591 -22.24 -0.17 22.03
N ASP A 592 -23.15 0.76 21.73
CA ASP A 592 -24.31 1.17 22.55
C ASP A 592 -25.44 0.10 22.61
N LEU A 593 -25.38 -0.94 21.79
CA LEU A 593 -26.26 -2.12 21.87
C LEU A 593 -25.58 -3.21 22.71
N ASP A 594 -24.28 -3.46 22.50
CA ASP A 594 -23.46 -4.32 23.38
C ASP A 594 -23.54 -3.86 24.84
N ALA A 595 -23.46 -2.54 25.11
CA ALA A 595 -23.58 -1.96 26.44
C ALA A 595 -24.96 -2.13 27.10
N LYS A 596 -26.03 -2.41 26.32
CA LYS A 596 -27.35 -2.76 26.87
C LYS A 596 -27.42 -4.23 27.26
N ILE A 597 -26.71 -5.12 26.55
CA ILE A 597 -26.65 -6.55 26.88
C ILE A 597 -26.04 -6.73 28.28
N SER A 598 -24.90 -6.10 28.57
CA SER A 598 -24.29 -6.19 29.91
C SER A 598 -24.98 -5.40 31.03
N LYS A 599 -26.06 -4.65 30.74
CA LYS A 599 -26.97 -4.18 31.81
C LYS A 599 -27.94 -5.30 32.24
N ALA A 600 -28.52 -6.04 31.29
CA ALA A 600 -29.37 -7.18 31.60
C ALA A 600 -28.59 -8.30 32.34
N GLU A 601 -27.35 -8.59 31.92
CA GLU A 601 -26.49 -9.59 32.57
C GLU A 601 -26.25 -9.32 34.08
N ASN A 602 -26.33 -8.08 34.53
CA ASN A 602 -26.13 -7.71 35.95
C ASN A 602 -27.43 -7.66 36.78
N GLU A 603 -28.60 -7.55 36.16
CA GLU A 603 -29.89 -7.63 36.87
C GLU A 603 -30.27 -9.09 37.21
N ILE A 604 -29.83 -10.05 36.39
CA ILE A 604 -29.96 -11.51 36.66
C ILE A 604 -29.34 -11.87 38.02
N ILE A 605 -28.13 -11.38 38.29
CA ILE A 605 -27.36 -11.63 39.52
C ILE A 605 -28.07 -11.08 40.78
N ALA A 606 -28.96 -10.10 40.63
CA ALA A 606 -29.70 -9.50 41.74
C ALA A 606 -30.87 -10.37 42.24
N MET A 607 -31.55 -11.12 41.36
CA MET A 607 -32.76 -11.88 41.75
C MET A 607 -32.51 -13.33 42.18
N GLU A 608 -31.43 -13.97 41.73
CA GLU A 608 -31.09 -15.35 42.18
C GLU A 608 -30.99 -15.47 43.71
N ASN A 609 -30.45 -14.43 44.37
CA ASN A 609 -30.31 -14.35 45.82
C ASN A 609 -31.65 -14.37 46.59
N SER A 610 -32.79 -14.17 45.92
CA SER A 610 -34.13 -14.22 46.53
C SER A 610 -34.78 -15.61 46.53
N LEU A 611 -34.30 -16.54 45.68
CA LEU A 611 -34.93 -17.87 45.48
C LEU A 611 -34.74 -18.82 46.69
N TYR A 612 -33.73 -18.55 47.54
CA TYR A 612 -33.26 -19.49 48.56
C TYR A 612 -34.20 -19.67 49.77
N VAL A 613 -34.95 -18.64 50.18
CA VAL A 613 -35.48 -18.56 51.55
C VAL A 613 -36.76 -19.39 51.79
N LEU A 614 -37.68 -19.47 50.83
CA LEU A 614 -39.05 -19.97 51.09
C LEU A 614 -39.31 -21.45 50.76
N LYS A 615 -38.38 -22.13 50.08
CA LYS A 615 -38.63 -23.44 49.42
C LYS A 615 -38.74 -24.65 50.37
N ASN A 616 -38.77 -24.42 51.68
CA ASN A 616 -38.47 -25.43 52.70
C ASN A 616 -39.70 -26.10 53.34
N TRP A 617 -40.93 -25.59 53.12
CA TRP A 617 -42.11 -26.03 53.88
C TRP A 617 -43.24 -26.64 53.03
N ASN A 618 -43.83 -27.70 53.60
CA ASN A 618 -45.17 -28.24 53.31
C ASN A 618 -45.40 -28.95 51.97
N ARG A 619 -44.58 -29.99 51.76
CA ARG A 619 -45.06 -31.32 51.31
C ARG A 619 -46.13 -31.89 52.30
N ASN A 620 -47.04 -32.78 51.83
CA ASN A 620 -48.11 -33.61 52.53
C ASN A 620 -49.59 -33.05 52.41
N TYR A 621 -50.76 -33.76 52.23
CA TYR A 621 -51.18 -35.22 52.12
C TYR A 621 -52.51 -35.63 51.29
N ARG A 622 -53.41 -36.61 51.70
CA ARG A 622 -54.24 -37.63 50.88
C ARG A 622 -55.54 -38.23 51.60
N ASN A 623 -56.57 -39.07 51.17
CA ASN A 623 -57.16 -39.77 49.94
C ASN A 623 -58.54 -40.60 50.21
N SER A 624 -59.41 -40.94 49.18
CA SER A 624 -60.40 -42.12 48.96
C SER A 624 -61.71 -42.40 49.85
N LEU A 625 -62.80 -43.21 49.59
CA LEU A 625 -63.62 -43.92 48.50
C LEU A 625 -64.97 -44.59 49.09
N LYS A 626 -65.98 -45.20 48.35
CA LYS A 626 -67.35 -45.66 48.89
C LYS A 626 -68.03 -47.12 48.76
N PRO A 627 -68.81 -47.60 47.72
CA PRO A 627 -70.30 -47.98 47.83
C PRO A 627 -70.95 -49.32 47.20
N VAL A 628 -72.32 -49.35 46.99
CA VAL A 628 -73.38 -50.20 46.22
C VAL A 628 -74.11 -51.49 46.82
N PRO A 629 -75.16 -52.19 46.21
CA PRO A 629 -76.62 -51.88 45.89
C PRO A 629 -77.72 -53.03 46.15
N ASP A 630 -79.00 -52.97 45.66
CA ASP A 630 -80.06 -54.07 45.60
C ASP A 630 -80.93 -54.22 44.28
N THR A 631 -82.28 -54.41 44.32
CA THR A 631 -83.37 -54.28 43.27
C THR A 631 -84.76 -54.84 43.74
N ARG A 632 -85.95 -54.45 43.17
CA ARG A 632 -87.22 -55.25 43.04
C ARG A 632 -88.46 -54.46 42.56
N ASP A 633 -88.95 -53.52 43.38
CA ASP A 633 -90.35 -53.05 43.37
C ASP A 633 -90.62 -51.93 42.34
N ASP A 634 -89.56 -51.54 41.64
CA ASP A 634 -89.45 -50.71 40.45
C ASP A 634 -90.32 -51.16 39.25
N LEU A 635 -91.54 -51.70 39.43
CA LEU A 635 -92.04 -52.82 38.60
C LEU A 635 -92.96 -52.47 37.40
N GLU A 636 -93.95 -51.57 37.52
CA GLU A 636 -94.58 -50.96 36.32
C GLU A 636 -93.70 -49.85 35.73
N GLU A 637 -92.80 -49.30 36.55
CA GLU A 637 -91.63 -48.63 36.02
C GLU A 637 -90.84 -49.61 35.17
N LYS A 638 -90.53 -50.84 35.61
CA LYS A 638 -89.85 -51.86 34.81
C LYS A 638 -90.61 -52.22 33.54
N LEU A 639 -91.90 -51.98 33.38
CA LEU A 639 -92.58 -52.13 32.08
C LEU A 639 -92.54 -50.87 31.20
N LYS A 640 -92.45 -49.66 31.79
CA LYS A 640 -92.15 -48.41 31.07
C LYS A 640 -90.66 -48.32 30.76
N LEU A 641 -89.80 -48.42 31.75
CA LEU A 641 -88.38 -48.71 31.70
C LEU A 641 -88.05 -50.00 30.94
N GLU A 642 -88.88 -51.04 30.75
CA GLU A 642 -88.59 -52.11 29.76
C GLU A 642 -89.00 -51.70 28.35
N LYS A 643 -89.87 -50.71 28.17
CA LYS A 643 -90.17 -50.13 26.86
C LYS A 643 -89.12 -49.10 26.49
N GLU A 644 -88.71 -48.27 27.44
CA GLU A 644 -87.62 -47.32 27.34
C GLU A 644 -86.26 -48.03 27.40
N GLN A 645 -86.10 -49.18 28.06
CA GLN A 645 -84.96 -50.10 27.93
C GLN A 645 -85.12 -50.99 26.71
N ARG A 646 -86.29 -51.25 26.11
CA ARG A 646 -86.33 -51.88 24.76
C ARG A 646 -85.98 -50.89 23.68
N ASP A 647 -86.44 -49.64 23.78
CA ASP A 647 -86.10 -48.54 22.89
C ASP A 647 -84.68 -48.04 23.14
N ALA A 648 -84.20 -48.05 24.39
CA ALA A 648 -82.82 -47.76 24.75
C ALA A 648 -81.91 -48.97 24.60
N ASP A 649 -82.39 -50.22 24.61
CA ASP A 649 -81.67 -51.41 24.12
C ASP A 649 -81.77 -51.53 22.62
N GLU A 650 -82.68 -50.87 21.93
CA GLU A 650 -82.67 -50.80 20.47
C GLU A 650 -81.78 -49.64 20.05
N LYS A 651 -81.82 -48.49 20.73
CA LYS A 651 -80.79 -47.45 20.61
C LYS A 651 -79.43 -47.95 21.10
N TYR A 652 -79.33 -48.79 22.14
CA TYR A 652 -78.08 -49.39 22.64
C TYR A 652 -77.70 -50.62 21.83
N ARG A 653 -78.60 -51.43 21.26
CA ARG A 653 -78.21 -52.43 20.25
C ARG A 653 -77.80 -51.75 18.96
N ASN A 654 -78.39 -50.64 18.57
CA ASN A 654 -77.95 -49.84 17.41
C ASN A 654 -76.68 -49.04 17.73
N LYS A 655 -76.46 -48.58 18.97
CA LYS A 655 -75.21 -47.93 19.42
C LYS A 655 -74.11 -48.92 19.77
N LYS A 656 -74.43 -50.16 20.14
CA LYS A 656 -73.52 -51.31 20.33
C LYS A 656 -73.27 -52.02 19.01
N ARG A 657 -74.17 -51.94 18.03
CA ARG A 657 -73.88 -52.27 16.63
C ARG A 657 -73.02 -51.19 16.01
N GLN A 658 -73.31 -49.90 16.19
CA GLN A 658 -72.39 -48.81 15.81
C GLN A 658 -71.05 -48.88 16.57
N VAL A 659 -71.02 -49.22 17.86
CA VAL A 659 -69.77 -49.40 18.62
C VAL A 659 -69.08 -50.70 18.26
N LYS A 660 -69.78 -51.75 17.80
CA LYS A 660 -69.17 -52.98 17.28
C LYS A 660 -68.67 -52.81 15.85
N GLU A 661 -69.40 -52.10 14.99
CA GLU A 661 -68.98 -51.61 13.67
C GLU A 661 -67.78 -50.66 13.81
N LEU A 662 -67.79 -49.75 14.79
CA LEU A 662 -66.66 -48.88 15.10
C LEU A 662 -65.51 -49.64 15.74
N GLN A 663 -65.75 -50.62 16.62
CA GLN A 663 -64.72 -51.51 17.17
C GLN A 663 -64.14 -52.42 16.10
N GLU A 664 -64.92 -52.89 15.12
CA GLU A 664 -64.46 -53.65 13.97
C GLU A 664 -63.74 -52.74 12.97
N SER A 665 -64.16 -51.47 12.82
CA SER A 665 -63.42 -50.46 12.07
C SER A 665 -62.10 -50.08 12.75
N LEU A 666 -62.08 -50.05 14.09
CA LEU A 666 -60.93 -49.67 14.91
C LEU A 666 -60.00 -50.87 15.15
N GLN A 667 -60.53 -52.10 15.14
CA GLN A 667 -59.77 -53.34 15.14
C GLN A 667 -59.20 -53.64 13.76
N SER A 668 -59.93 -53.36 12.66
CA SER A 668 -59.37 -53.43 11.31
C SER A 668 -58.43 -52.26 11.00
N MET A 669 -58.64 -51.06 11.58
CA MET A 669 -57.64 -49.99 11.57
C MET A 669 -56.43 -50.34 12.45
N LYS A 670 -56.61 -51.00 13.60
CA LYS A 670 -55.49 -51.53 14.41
C LYS A 670 -54.74 -52.63 13.67
N GLN A 671 -55.40 -53.58 13.03
CA GLN A 671 -54.75 -54.60 12.21
C GLN A 671 -54.03 -53.98 11.00
N ARG A 672 -54.61 -52.97 10.35
CA ARG A 672 -53.91 -52.18 9.32
C ARG A 672 -52.72 -51.42 9.91
N PHE A 673 -52.83 -50.89 11.13
CA PHE A 673 -51.75 -50.19 11.83
C PHE A 673 -50.65 -51.16 12.25
N GLU A 674 -50.96 -52.32 12.81
CA GLU A 674 -50.03 -53.43 13.12
C GLU A 674 -49.35 -53.97 11.86
N ILE A 675 -50.06 -54.06 10.72
CA ILE A 675 -49.48 -54.37 9.41
C ILE A 675 -48.53 -53.24 8.96
N VAL A 676 -48.89 -51.97 9.15
CA VAL A 676 -48.04 -50.82 8.81
C VAL A 676 -46.85 -50.68 9.76
N GLU A 677 -46.98 -51.01 11.05
CA GLU A 677 -45.88 -51.08 12.03
C GLU A 677 -44.96 -52.26 11.72
N SER A 678 -45.50 -53.40 11.32
CA SER A 678 -44.72 -54.55 10.84
C SER A 678 -43.97 -54.23 9.54
N GLN A 679 -44.62 -53.56 8.59
CA GLN A 679 -43.97 -53.03 7.38
C GLN A 679 -42.92 -51.97 7.73
N HIS A 680 -43.19 -51.06 8.68
CA HIS A 680 -42.24 -50.07 9.14
C HIS A 680 -41.04 -50.70 9.87
N ALA A 681 -41.26 -51.74 10.67
CA ALA A 681 -40.20 -52.53 11.30
C ALA A 681 -39.34 -53.24 10.25
N LEU A 682 -39.97 -53.85 9.24
CA LEU A 682 -39.29 -54.46 8.10
C LEU A 682 -38.50 -53.41 7.29
N TYR A 683 -39.05 -52.20 7.08
CA TYR A 683 -38.35 -51.12 6.39
C TYR A 683 -37.22 -50.53 7.23
N GLU A 684 -37.35 -50.44 8.57
CA GLU A 684 -36.26 -50.06 9.48
C GLU A 684 -35.17 -51.14 9.57
N GLU A 685 -35.53 -52.41 9.46
CA GLU A 685 -34.56 -53.52 9.38
C GLU A 685 -33.83 -53.51 8.03
N GLN A 686 -34.54 -53.42 6.92
CA GLN A 686 -33.96 -53.22 5.58
C GLN A 686 -33.11 -51.94 5.51
N LYS A 687 -33.52 -50.86 6.20
CA LYS A 687 -32.75 -49.61 6.31
C LYS A 687 -31.48 -49.83 7.11
N LYS A 688 -31.51 -50.57 8.24
CA LYS A 688 -30.30 -50.97 8.99
C LYS A 688 -29.39 -51.88 8.17
N GLU A 689 -29.94 -52.80 7.37
CA GLU A 689 -29.15 -53.56 6.39
C GLU A 689 -28.50 -52.65 5.36
N LYS A 690 -29.25 -51.69 4.77
CA LYS A 690 -28.69 -50.74 3.80
C LYS A 690 -27.67 -49.81 4.45
N GLU A 691 -27.86 -49.39 5.70
CA GLU A 691 -26.91 -48.59 6.48
C GLU A 691 -25.65 -49.38 6.82
N ALA A 692 -25.76 -50.67 7.15
CA ALA A 692 -24.65 -51.58 7.34
C ALA A 692 -23.88 -51.84 6.03
N ILE A 693 -24.60 -52.03 4.91
CA ILE A 693 -24.01 -52.13 3.56
C ILE A 693 -23.35 -50.80 3.18
N ILE A 694 -23.94 -49.64 3.50
CA ILE A 694 -23.34 -48.32 3.27
C ILE A 694 -22.11 -48.12 4.16
N LEU A 695 -22.09 -48.61 5.41
CA LEU A 695 -20.90 -48.60 6.27
C LEU A 695 -19.80 -49.51 5.73
N GLN A 696 -20.14 -50.70 5.25
CA GLN A 696 -19.21 -51.63 4.62
C GLN A 696 -18.67 -51.07 3.30
N LEU A 697 -19.51 -50.51 2.44
CA LEU A 697 -19.09 -49.83 1.20
C LEU A 697 -18.30 -48.55 1.48
N LYS A 698 -18.60 -47.79 2.55
CA LYS A 698 -17.76 -46.66 2.99
C LYS A 698 -16.40 -47.15 3.46
N LYS A 699 -16.34 -48.22 4.26
CA LYS A 699 -15.09 -48.84 4.72
C LYS A 699 -14.28 -49.36 3.53
N GLU A 700 -14.93 -50.01 2.56
CA GLU A 700 -14.30 -50.42 1.31
C GLU A 700 -13.83 -49.22 0.50
N ILE A 701 -14.58 -48.12 0.42
CA ILE A 701 -14.11 -46.87 -0.19
C ILE A 701 -12.87 -46.31 0.54
N GLU A 702 -12.85 -46.28 1.87
CA GLU A 702 -11.66 -45.86 2.65
C GLU A 702 -10.48 -46.84 2.47
N GLU A 703 -10.71 -48.15 2.31
CA GLU A 703 -9.68 -49.15 1.99
C GLU A 703 -9.25 -49.12 0.51
N GLN A 704 -10.09 -48.58 -0.38
CA GLN A 704 -9.82 -48.37 -1.80
C GLN A 704 -9.15 -47.01 -2.05
N LYS A 705 -9.35 -45.97 -1.24
CA LYS A 705 -8.61 -44.69 -1.35
C LYS A 705 -7.08 -44.88 -1.38
N PRO A 706 -6.41 -45.60 -0.46
CA PRO A 706 -4.96 -45.82 -0.53
C PRO A 706 -4.55 -46.83 -1.61
N LYS A 707 -5.51 -47.50 -2.28
CA LYS A 707 -5.26 -48.29 -3.50
C LYS A 707 -5.38 -47.37 -4.74
N LEU A 708 -6.37 -46.49 -4.78
CA LEU A 708 -6.58 -45.46 -5.80
C LEU A 708 -5.46 -44.42 -5.78
N GLU A 709 -4.97 -43.97 -4.62
CA GLU A 709 -3.78 -43.12 -4.52
C GLU A 709 -2.51 -43.83 -5.02
N ARG A 710 -2.41 -45.16 -4.81
CA ARG A 710 -1.32 -45.97 -5.39
C ARG A 710 -1.47 -46.06 -6.90
N VAL A 711 -2.67 -46.33 -7.42
CA VAL A 711 -2.95 -46.35 -8.86
C VAL A 711 -2.74 -44.99 -9.50
N ILE A 712 -3.17 -43.88 -8.88
CA ILE A 712 -2.91 -42.51 -9.37
C ILE A 712 -1.42 -42.21 -9.37
N LYS A 713 -0.67 -42.56 -8.32
CA LYS A 713 0.80 -42.46 -8.31
C LYS A 713 1.46 -43.35 -9.38
N GLN A 714 0.86 -44.50 -9.69
CA GLN A 714 1.36 -45.44 -10.69
C GLN A 714 0.98 -45.04 -12.12
N VAL A 715 -0.16 -44.36 -12.32
CA VAL A 715 -0.60 -43.76 -13.59
C VAL A 715 0.18 -42.48 -13.91
N CYS A 716 0.49 -41.65 -12.90
CA CYS A 716 1.50 -40.58 -13.03
C CYS A 716 2.92 -41.10 -13.37
N VAL A 717 3.17 -42.40 -13.21
CA VAL A 717 4.41 -43.08 -13.66
C VAL A 717 4.22 -43.83 -14.99
N SER A 718 2.98 -43.96 -15.46
CA SER A 718 2.58 -44.78 -16.62
C SER A 718 1.96 -43.97 -17.78
N GLU A 719 2.33 -42.70 -17.95
CA GLU A 719 2.39 -42.09 -19.28
C GLU A 719 3.48 -42.77 -20.14
N ARG A 720 3.29 -44.06 -20.46
CA ARG A 720 4.14 -44.85 -21.36
C ARG A 720 3.38 -46.03 -21.98
N LYS A 721 2.94 -45.81 -23.22
CA LYS A 721 2.74 -46.76 -24.34
C LYS A 721 1.36 -47.46 -24.51
N SER A 722 0.91 -47.38 -25.77
CA SER A 722 0.17 -48.37 -26.57
C SER A 722 -1.18 -48.89 -26.05
N GLU A 723 -2.24 -48.24 -26.51
CA GLU A 723 -3.17 -48.82 -27.51
C GLU A 723 -3.09 -50.34 -27.71
N THR A 724 -3.94 -51.11 -27.03
CA THR A 724 -4.58 -52.32 -27.58
C THR A 724 -5.72 -52.74 -26.64
N GLU A 725 -6.93 -52.94 -27.17
CA GLU A 725 -8.00 -53.61 -26.43
C GLU A 725 -7.56 -55.03 -26.06
N THR A 726 -7.72 -55.38 -24.79
CA THR A 726 -7.46 -56.74 -24.30
C THR A 726 -8.61 -57.68 -24.64
N GLN A 727 -8.34 -58.99 -24.63
CA GLN A 727 -9.33 -59.97 -25.08
C GLN A 727 -10.48 -60.14 -24.06
N GLU A 728 -10.23 -59.80 -22.80
CA GLU A 728 -11.19 -59.67 -21.71
C GLU A 728 -12.22 -58.56 -21.97
N GLU A 729 -11.79 -57.38 -22.43
CA GLU A 729 -12.70 -56.24 -22.70
C GLU A 729 -13.72 -56.58 -23.79
N ARG A 730 -13.34 -57.40 -24.77
CA ARG A 730 -14.27 -57.87 -25.82
C ARG A 730 -15.27 -58.90 -25.29
N ASP A 731 -14.87 -59.82 -24.41
CA ASP A 731 -15.83 -60.75 -23.79
C ASP A 731 -16.77 -60.05 -22.80
N ILE A 732 -16.30 -59.02 -22.07
CA ILE A 732 -17.14 -58.17 -21.21
C ILE A 732 -18.25 -57.51 -22.03
N ASN A 733 -17.90 -56.82 -23.12
CA ASN A 733 -18.90 -56.19 -24.02
C ASN A 733 -19.90 -57.22 -24.60
N LEU A 734 -19.42 -58.41 -24.99
CA LEU A 734 -20.28 -59.49 -25.52
C LEU A 734 -21.20 -60.08 -24.43
N ARG A 735 -20.77 -60.08 -23.17
CA ARG A 735 -21.53 -60.54 -22.00
C ARG A 735 -22.59 -59.51 -21.59
N GLU A 736 -22.27 -58.22 -21.64
CA GLU A 736 -23.21 -57.13 -21.40
C GLU A 736 -24.30 -57.08 -22.47
N LEU A 737 -23.96 -57.19 -23.75
CA LEU A 737 -24.94 -57.27 -24.86
C LEU A 737 -25.89 -58.47 -24.71
N LYS A 738 -25.39 -59.63 -24.25
CA LYS A 738 -26.22 -60.80 -23.93
C LYS A 738 -27.10 -60.59 -22.69
N GLY A 739 -26.63 -59.82 -21.70
CA GLY A 739 -27.42 -59.39 -20.54
C GLY A 739 -28.57 -58.47 -20.95
N PHE A 740 -28.26 -57.39 -21.67
CA PHE A 740 -29.22 -56.41 -22.17
C PHE A 740 -30.33 -57.05 -23.03
N ASN A 741 -29.96 -57.98 -23.92
CA ASN A 741 -30.94 -58.70 -24.76
C ASN A 741 -31.89 -59.58 -23.91
N ARG A 742 -31.39 -60.25 -22.87
CA ARG A 742 -32.24 -60.97 -21.90
C ARG A 742 -33.19 -60.03 -21.15
N THR A 743 -32.70 -58.88 -20.70
CA THR A 743 -33.52 -57.88 -20.00
C THR A 743 -34.64 -57.35 -20.89
N ILE A 744 -34.36 -57.04 -22.16
CA ILE A 744 -35.39 -56.63 -23.13
C ILE A 744 -36.43 -57.74 -23.36
N ASN A 745 -35.99 -59.00 -23.54
CA ASN A 745 -36.93 -60.10 -23.73
C ASN A 745 -37.83 -60.34 -22.50
N GLN A 746 -37.30 -60.15 -21.28
CA GLN A 746 -38.11 -60.20 -20.06
C GLN A 746 -39.13 -59.06 -20.03
N VAL A 747 -38.72 -57.81 -20.29
CA VAL A 747 -39.63 -56.66 -20.33
C VAL A 747 -40.72 -56.82 -21.40
N ILE A 748 -40.43 -57.47 -22.53
CA ILE A 748 -41.43 -57.81 -23.56
C ILE A 748 -42.45 -58.84 -23.04
N ILE A 749 -41.99 -59.87 -22.32
CA ILE A 749 -42.87 -60.86 -21.65
C ILE A 749 -43.75 -60.15 -20.60
N ASP A 750 -43.16 -59.35 -19.72
CA ASP A 750 -43.88 -58.63 -18.66
C ASP A 750 -44.96 -57.68 -19.23
N ILE A 751 -44.66 -57.00 -20.36
CA ILE A 751 -45.62 -56.14 -21.08
C ILE A 751 -46.74 -56.97 -21.74
N MET A 752 -46.43 -58.16 -22.27
CA MET A 752 -47.40 -59.07 -22.86
C MET A 752 -48.34 -59.69 -21.82
N GLU A 753 -47.83 -60.05 -20.63
CA GLU A 753 -48.65 -60.50 -19.50
C GLU A 753 -49.56 -59.38 -18.98
N ALA A 754 -49.03 -58.16 -18.85
CA ALA A 754 -49.82 -57.01 -18.39
C ALA A 754 -50.89 -56.53 -19.40
N ASN A 755 -50.70 -56.76 -20.71
CA ASN A 755 -51.59 -56.25 -21.75
C ASN A 755 -51.86 -57.30 -22.86
N PRO A 756 -52.76 -58.29 -22.64
CA PRO A 756 -53.01 -59.37 -23.60
C PRO A 756 -53.42 -58.91 -25.01
N SER A 757 -54.08 -57.76 -25.14
CA SER A 757 -54.46 -57.16 -26.43
C SER A 757 -53.28 -56.64 -27.26
N LEU A 758 -52.10 -56.43 -26.67
CA LEU A 758 -50.88 -56.08 -27.41
C LEU A 758 -50.12 -57.30 -27.92
N SER A 759 -50.36 -58.49 -27.36
CA SER A 759 -49.69 -59.74 -27.79
C SER A 759 -49.89 -60.03 -29.28
N THR A 760 -51.11 -59.84 -29.80
CA THR A 760 -51.42 -60.00 -31.24
C THR A 760 -50.86 -58.88 -32.13
N ALA A 761 -50.44 -57.74 -31.57
CA ALA A 761 -49.70 -56.72 -32.29
C ALA A 761 -48.20 -57.07 -32.33
N PHE A 762 -47.60 -57.45 -31.20
CA PHE A 762 -46.20 -57.86 -31.14
C PHE A 762 -45.91 -59.08 -32.01
N GLN A 763 -46.77 -60.12 -31.99
CA GLN A 763 -46.70 -61.27 -32.89
C GLN A 763 -46.53 -60.82 -34.36
N LYS A 764 -47.45 -59.97 -34.85
CA LYS A 764 -47.42 -59.45 -36.24
C LYS A 764 -46.18 -58.62 -36.59
N TYR A 765 -45.55 -57.97 -35.62
CA TYR A 765 -44.30 -57.24 -35.86
C TYR A 765 -43.07 -58.16 -35.84
N PHE A 766 -43.03 -59.15 -34.94
CA PHE A 766 -41.95 -60.15 -34.88
C PHE A 766 -41.95 -61.08 -36.11
N ASP A 767 -43.13 -61.57 -36.51
CA ASP A 767 -43.32 -62.37 -37.74
C ASP A 767 -42.85 -61.58 -38.99
N LYS A 768 -43.05 -60.26 -39.02
CA LYS A 768 -42.65 -59.38 -40.13
C LYS A 768 -41.13 -59.22 -40.27
N PHE A 769 -40.36 -59.49 -39.22
CA PHE A 769 -38.90 -59.38 -39.22
C PHE A 769 -38.20 -60.75 -39.09
N ASN A 770 -38.93 -61.87 -39.19
CA ASN A 770 -38.42 -63.24 -38.99
C ASN A 770 -37.69 -63.43 -37.64
N LEU A 771 -38.23 -62.83 -36.56
CA LEU A 771 -37.73 -63.01 -35.21
C LEU A 771 -38.74 -63.84 -34.40
N GLU A 772 -38.28 -64.88 -33.71
CA GLU A 772 -39.15 -65.68 -32.83
C GLU A 772 -39.59 -64.85 -31.62
N LEU A 773 -40.89 -64.87 -31.31
CA LEU A 773 -41.44 -64.15 -30.16
C LEU A 773 -41.04 -64.86 -28.85
N PRO A 774 -40.45 -64.17 -27.85
CA PRO A 774 -40.00 -64.80 -26.61
C PRO A 774 -41.15 -65.52 -25.88
N THR A 775 -41.03 -66.84 -25.77
CA THR A 775 -42.02 -67.71 -25.11
C THR A 775 -41.47 -68.27 -23.80
N ILE A 776 -42.36 -68.47 -22.82
CA ILE A 776 -42.00 -68.83 -21.44
C ILE A 776 -41.45 -70.27 -21.39
N SER A 777 -40.13 -70.40 -21.44
CA SER A 777 -39.44 -71.67 -21.24
C SER A 777 -39.41 -72.03 -19.76
N SER A 778 -40.41 -72.79 -19.30
CA SER A 778 -40.55 -73.20 -17.90
C SER A 778 -39.32 -73.97 -17.40
N ARG A 779 -38.55 -73.43 -16.45
CA ARG A 779 -37.34 -74.09 -15.96
C ARG A 779 -37.02 -73.78 -14.49
N GLY A 780 -36.96 -74.83 -13.67
CA GLY A 780 -36.26 -74.82 -12.38
C GLY A 780 -37.10 -74.51 -11.13
N ALA A 781 -38.04 -75.40 -10.78
CA ALA A 781 -38.51 -75.46 -9.40
C ALA A 781 -37.37 -76.00 -8.50
N SER A 782 -37.01 -75.28 -7.42
CA SER A 782 -36.02 -75.76 -6.43
C SER A 782 -36.15 -75.09 -5.05
N GLN A 783 -36.92 -75.74 -4.18
CA GLN A 783 -36.79 -75.76 -2.71
C GLN A 783 -37.04 -74.45 -1.91
N MET A 784 -37.23 -74.69 -0.59
CA MET A 784 -37.51 -73.73 0.50
C MET A 784 -38.90 -73.08 0.48
N SER A 785 -39.68 -73.09 1.58
CA SER A 785 -39.50 -73.83 2.85
C SER A 785 -40.85 -74.07 3.54
N GLN A 786 -40.88 -75.04 4.45
CA GLN A 786 -42.10 -75.46 5.16
C GLN A 786 -42.62 -74.36 6.10
N THR A 787 -43.92 -74.06 6.02
CA THR A 787 -44.64 -73.30 7.06
C THR A 787 -44.90 -74.20 8.28
N PRO A 788 -44.48 -73.82 9.50
CA PRO A 788 -44.82 -74.56 10.71
C PRO A 788 -46.31 -74.45 11.05
N GLN A 789 -46.89 -75.53 11.60
CA GLN A 789 -48.13 -75.42 12.34
C GLN A 789 -47.88 -74.61 13.63
N SER A 790 -48.77 -73.70 13.97
CA SER A 790 -48.87 -73.16 15.34
C SER A 790 -50.22 -73.56 15.93
N SER A 791 -50.16 -74.31 17.02
CA SER A 791 -51.32 -74.81 17.75
C SER A 791 -51.80 -73.82 18.81
N MET A 792 -53.10 -73.79 19.05
CA MET A 792 -53.72 -73.14 20.21
C MET A 792 -53.07 -73.59 21.53
N PRO A 793 -52.65 -72.68 22.42
CA PRO A 793 -52.48 -73.00 23.84
C PRO A 793 -53.85 -73.03 24.52
N SER A 794 -54.10 -74.06 25.33
CA SER A 794 -55.19 -74.02 26.31
C SER A 794 -54.83 -73.05 27.44
N THR A 795 -55.86 -72.41 27.98
CA THR A 795 -55.91 -71.82 29.32
C THR A 795 -54.99 -72.49 30.34
N ARG A 796 -54.06 -71.70 30.92
CA ARG A 796 -54.18 -71.27 32.31
C ARG A 796 -53.45 -69.96 32.57
#